data_AF-A0ABF7Q7I0-F1
#
_entry.id   AF-A0ABF7Q7I0-F1
#
_cell.length_a   1.000
_cell.length_b   1.000
_cell.length_c   1.000
_cell.angle_alpha   90.00
_cell.angle_beta   90.00
_cell.angle_gamma   90.00
#
_symmetry.space_group_name_H-M   'P 1'
#
loop_
_entity.id
_entity.type
_entity.pdbx_description
1 polymer ?
#
loop_
_entity_poly.entity_id
_entity_poly.type
_entity_poly.pdbx_seq_one_letter_code
_entity_poly.pdbx_strand_id
1 'polypeptide(L)'
;MRPAILNPLFAPVTTLSGVGPKQDKLLRYLLSCSETPRLVDLLLHLPASVIDRRNRPKVRDAEVGTVVTLEVTVDRHRPSRNARAPYLVYASDETGDVVLTFFRPKGDYIEKMLPVGAKRYVSGTVQMYDGVPQIVHPHPILDEAAFAKLSGIDPVYPLTEGLALGSLRRAISAALTKLPDLPEWISPEVLNRCNFPPLKEALTRVHGPQELTDILPENPFWSRLAFDELLAGQLALALVRAQLRRPAGNRHAGDGHLRRKIIDALPYALTNSQAGALDAIATDLEKPVRMLRLLQGDVGSGKTVVALLAAAAVAEAGKQAALMAPTEILARQHAKTIAPLAERAGMNVAILTGREKGKERRDILGRLEAGEIDLLIGTHALIQDDVIFKSLALAIVDEQHRFGVRERLALTSKGEAVDVLVLSATPIPRTLVLTYFGDMDISELREKPAGRQPIDTRVVADTRLGEVIDAVGRALQAGKLVYWICPLVEESEAEGIDHLTNATDRCESLRERFGDKVGLVHGKMKGSEKDEVMGRFAAHELRLLVATTVVEVGVDVPAATIMVIENAERFGLAQLHQLRGRIGRGSEASTCILLYHEPLGQMSKARLAVIRETTDGFRIAEEDLKLRGEGDVLGIRQSGLPGYRIARPEVHAQLITQARDEALRILKEDPKLKGPRSDALRCLLYLYERDEAIPLLTAG
;
A
#
# COMPACT_ATOMS: atom_id res chain seq x y z
N MET A 1 -9.07 19.10 18.70
CA MET A 1 -10.32 18.55 19.26
C MET A 1 -11.34 18.50 18.14
N ARG A 2 -12.14 17.43 18.05
CA ARG A 2 -13.07 17.22 16.91
C ARG A 2 -14.19 18.27 16.89
N PRO A 3 -14.54 18.86 15.73
CA PRO A 3 -15.73 19.69 15.58
C PRO A 3 -16.99 18.98 16.07
N ALA A 4 -17.77 19.64 16.92
CA ALA A 4 -18.94 19.02 17.55
C ALA A 4 -20.00 18.56 16.53
N ILE A 5 -20.08 19.23 15.38
CA ILE A 5 -20.98 18.87 14.27
C ILE A 5 -20.73 17.46 13.72
N LEU A 6 -19.51 16.93 13.83
CA LEU A 6 -19.17 15.57 13.39
C LEU A 6 -19.56 14.48 14.39
N ASN A 7 -19.93 14.81 15.63
CA ASN A 7 -20.21 13.81 16.67
C ASN A 7 -21.24 12.73 16.27
N PRO A 8 -22.33 13.02 15.52
CA PRO A 8 -23.25 11.99 15.03
C PRO A 8 -22.57 10.93 14.14
N LEU A 9 -21.61 11.35 13.30
CA LEU A 9 -20.94 10.50 12.33
C LEU A 9 -19.85 9.61 12.94
N PHE A 10 -19.30 10.04 14.08
CA PHE A 10 -18.32 9.29 14.86
C PHE A 10 -18.98 8.39 15.93
N ALA A 11 -20.31 8.32 15.98
CA ALA A 11 -21.01 7.36 16.82
C ALA A 11 -20.74 5.92 16.34
N PRO A 12 -20.59 4.93 17.25
CA PRO A 12 -20.46 3.52 16.88
C PRO A 12 -21.66 3.02 16.07
N VAL A 13 -21.43 2.08 15.13
CA VAL A 13 -22.51 1.44 14.36
C VAL A 13 -23.51 0.68 15.24
N THR A 14 -23.11 0.24 16.43
CA THR A 14 -23.99 -0.35 17.46
C THR A 14 -25.04 0.62 18.02
N THR A 15 -24.94 1.93 17.72
CA THR A 15 -26.00 2.92 17.99
C THR A 15 -27.13 2.92 16.94
N LEU A 16 -27.06 2.06 15.93
CA LEU A 16 -28.11 1.86 14.94
C LEU A 16 -29.02 0.69 15.36
N SER A 17 -30.34 0.89 15.22
CA SER A 17 -31.31 -0.17 15.48
C SER A 17 -31.07 -1.36 14.55
N GLY A 18 -30.95 -2.57 15.14
CA GLY A 18 -30.68 -3.81 14.43
C GLY A 18 -29.19 -4.24 14.38
N VAL A 19 -28.24 -3.36 14.73
CA VAL A 19 -26.80 -3.67 14.73
C VAL A 19 -26.34 -4.18 16.10
N GLY A 20 -26.54 -5.47 16.34
CA GLY A 20 -26.05 -6.16 17.56
C GLY A 20 -24.59 -6.63 17.44
N PRO A 21 -23.99 -7.18 18.53
CA PRO A 21 -22.58 -7.58 18.59
C PRO A 21 -22.12 -8.52 17.47
N LYS A 22 -23.00 -9.42 17.00
CA LYS A 22 -22.72 -10.31 15.87
C LYS A 22 -22.58 -9.55 14.55
N GLN A 23 -23.40 -8.53 14.31
CA GLN A 23 -23.29 -7.70 13.10
C GLN A 23 -22.09 -6.77 13.19
N ASP A 24 -21.81 -6.19 14.36
CA ASP A 24 -20.59 -5.40 14.60
C ASP A 24 -19.32 -6.19 14.22
N LYS A 25 -19.14 -7.44 14.70
CA LYS A 25 -17.99 -8.27 14.31
C LYS A 25 -17.86 -8.45 12.77
N LEU A 26 -18.98 -8.60 12.06
CA LEU A 26 -18.98 -8.73 10.60
C LEU A 26 -18.67 -7.39 9.89
N LEU A 27 -19.17 -6.27 10.42
CA LEU A 27 -18.89 -4.93 9.89
C LEU A 27 -17.43 -4.53 10.13
N ARG A 28 -16.83 -4.90 11.27
CA ARG A 28 -15.39 -4.75 11.54
C ARG A 28 -14.55 -5.43 10.48
N TYR A 29 -14.87 -6.69 10.18
CA TYR A 29 -14.18 -7.45 9.14
C TYR A 29 -14.37 -6.81 7.76
N LEU A 30 -15.62 -6.50 7.37
CA LEU A 30 -15.93 -5.89 6.07
C LEU A 30 -15.18 -4.55 5.85
N LEU A 31 -15.16 -3.69 6.87
CA LEU A 31 -14.55 -2.36 6.80
C LEU A 31 -13.05 -2.36 7.19
N SER A 32 -12.49 -3.53 7.50
CA SER A 32 -11.11 -3.72 7.96
C SER A 32 -10.74 -2.84 9.18
N CYS A 33 -11.66 -2.74 10.14
CA CYS A 33 -11.50 -2.01 11.40
C CYS A 33 -11.14 -2.97 12.55
N SER A 34 -10.15 -2.63 13.37
CA SER A 34 -9.85 -3.35 14.62
C SER A 34 -10.91 -3.10 15.70
N GLU A 35 -11.40 -1.87 15.78
CA GLU A 35 -12.43 -1.41 16.73
C GLU A 35 -13.82 -1.37 16.08
N THR A 36 -14.86 -1.15 16.89
CA THR A 36 -16.24 -0.95 16.44
C THR A 36 -16.30 0.15 15.37
N PRO A 37 -16.83 -0.09 14.15
CA PRO A 37 -16.88 0.93 13.12
C PRO A 37 -17.77 2.10 13.53
N ARG A 38 -17.55 3.27 12.92
CA ARG A 38 -18.38 4.46 13.12
C ARG A 38 -19.39 4.60 11.98
N LEU A 39 -20.36 5.51 12.11
CA LEU A 39 -21.33 5.75 11.06
C LEU A 39 -20.68 6.29 9.78
N VAL A 40 -19.64 7.11 9.88
CA VAL A 40 -18.86 7.57 8.72
C VAL A 40 -18.25 6.40 7.94
N ASP A 41 -17.78 5.34 8.61
CA ASP A 41 -17.16 4.21 7.92
C ASP A 41 -18.18 3.40 7.09
N LEU A 42 -19.46 3.38 7.50
CA LEU A 42 -20.56 2.85 6.68
C LEU A 42 -20.91 3.77 5.49
N LEU A 43 -20.85 5.08 5.69
CA LEU A 43 -21.18 6.09 4.66
C LEU A 43 -20.08 6.26 3.60
N LEU A 44 -18.86 5.77 3.87
CA LEU A 44 -17.78 5.72 2.88
C LEU A 44 -17.66 4.31 2.24
N HIS A 45 -18.51 3.35 2.62
CA HIS A 45 -18.58 2.01 2.02
C HIS A 45 -19.54 2.02 0.81
N LEU A 46 -19.02 2.44 -0.34
CA LEU A 46 -19.82 2.68 -1.54
C LEU A 46 -20.26 1.37 -2.24
N PRO A 47 -21.39 1.37 -2.98
CA PRO A 47 -21.84 0.19 -3.72
C PRO A 47 -20.90 -0.15 -4.89
N ALA A 48 -20.83 -1.42 -5.24
CA ALA A 48 -20.03 -1.92 -6.36
C ALA A 48 -20.85 -2.11 -7.65
N SER A 49 -22.17 -2.27 -7.54
CA SER A 49 -23.10 -2.40 -8.67
C SER A 49 -24.53 -2.02 -8.26
N VAL A 50 -25.46 -2.02 -9.20
CA VAL A 50 -26.91 -1.80 -8.99
C VAL A 50 -27.71 -2.91 -9.66
N ILE A 51 -28.86 -3.22 -9.09
CA ILE A 51 -29.89 -4.04 -9.75
C ILE A 51 -31.01 -3.10 -10.17
N ASP A 52 -31.33 -3.06 -11.46
CA ASP A 52 -32.55 -2.39 -11.95
C ASP A 52 -33.76 -3.32 -11.73
N ARG A 53 -34.80 -2.80 -11.07
CA ARG A 53 -36.09 -3.44 -10.80
C ARG A 53 -37.25 -2.58 -11.30
N ARG A 54 -36.98 -1.57 -12.15
CA ARG A 54 -37.99 -0.76 -12.83
C ARG A 54 -38.70 -1.56 -13.92
N ASN A 55 -38.04 -2.57 -14.51
CA ASN A 55 -38.64 -3.47 -15.48
C ASN A 55 -39.72 -4.35 -14.82
N ARG A 56 -40.98 -4.15 -15.22
CA ARG A 56 -42.19 -4.74 -14.63
C ARG A 56 -43.14 -5.27 -15.72
N PRO A 57 -42.71 -6.27 -16.52
CA PRO A 57 -43.55 -6.86 -17.56
C PRO A 57 -44.60 -7.79 -16.92
N LYS A 58 -45.62 -8.15 -17.70
CA LYS A 58 -46.44 -9.34 -17.42
C LYS A 58 -45.62 -10.62 -17.70
N VAL A 59 -46.00 -11.75 -17.13
CA VAL A 59 -45.25 -13.03 -17.21
C VAL A 59 -44.91 -13.39 -18.67
N ARG A 60 -45.87 -13.21 -19.58
CA ARG A 60 -45.71 -13.49 -21.03
C ARG A 60 -44.65 -12.62 -21.72
N ASP A 61 -44.51 -11.36 -21.30
CA ASP A 61 -43.65 -10.35 -21.95
C ASP A 61 -42.28 -10.25 -21.26
N ALA A 62 -41.98 -11.14 -20.32
CA ALA A 62 -40.76 -11.12 -19.52
C ALA A 62 -39.56 -11.70 -20.29
N GLU A 63 -38.58 -10.86 -20.60
CA GLU A 63 -37.41 -11.23 -21.41
C GLU A 63 -36.44 -12.16 -20.65
N VAL A 64 -36.15 -13.32 -21.24
CA VAL A 64 -35.26 -14.33 -20.66
C VAL A 64 -33.83 -13.80 -20.52
N GLY A 65 -33.22 -14.02 -19.35
CA GLY A 65 -31.89 -13.52 -19.01
C GLY A 65 -31.89 -12.14 -18.35
N THR A 66 -33.01 -11.41 -18.36
CA THR A 66 -33.12 -10.09 -17.72
C THR A 66 -33.63 -10.18 -16.28
N VAL A 67 -33.32 -9.16 -15.47
CA VAL A 67 -33.94 -8.97 -14.16
C VAL A 67 -35.28 -8.27 -14.35
N VAL A 68 -36.34 -8.87 -13.81
CA VAL A 68 -37.72 -8.34 -13.86
C VAL A 68 -38.29 -8.28 -12.44
N THR A 69 -39.41 -7.58 -12.29
CA THR A 69 -40.31 -7.71 -11.13
C THR A 69 -41.72 -8.01 -11.61
N LEU A 70 -42.21 -9.23 -11.37
CA LEU A 70 -43.52 -9.70 -11.80
C LEU A 70 -44.54 -9.52 -10.67
N GLU A 71 -45.76 -9.08 -11.00
CA GLU A 71 -46.93 -9.23 -10.14
C GLU A 71 -47.53 -10.62 -10.39
N VAL A 72 -47.57 -11.49 -9.38
CA VAL A 72 -48.08 -12.86 -9.52
C VAL A 72 -48.98 -13.24 -8.35
N THR A 73 -49.94 -14.13 -8.61
CA THR A 73 -50.74 -14.80 -7.58
C THR A 73 -50.15 -16.19 -7.32
N VAL A 74 -49.98 -16.57 -6.06
CA VAL A 74 -49.39 -17.88 -5.72
C VAL A 74 -50.45 -18.98 -5.82
N ASP A 75 -50.30 -19.90 -6.77
CA ASP A 75 -51.30 -20.95 -7.03
C ASP A 75 -51.12 -22.18 -6.13
N ARG A 76 -49.89 -22.70 -6.04
CA ARG A 76 -49.59 -23.91 -5.26
C ARG A 76 -48.10 -24.08 -4.97
N HIS A 77 -47.83 -24.78 -3.87
CA HIS A 77 -46.48 -25.19 -3.48
C HIS A 77 -46.24 -26.66 -3.80
N ARG A 78 -45.02 -27.00 -4.16
CA ARG A 78 -44.53 -28.37 -4.37
C ARG A 78 -43.22 -28.54 -3.60
N PRO A 79 -43.30 -29.06 -2.35
CA PRO A 79 -42.13 -29.26 -1.51
C PRO A 79 -41.07 -30.19 -2.11
N SER A 80 -39.82 -30.01 -1.67
CA SER A 80 -38.69 -30.86 -2.02
C SER A 80 -38.97 -32.34 -1.69
N ARG A 81 -38.99 -33.21 -2.71
CA ARG A 81 -39.19 -34.66 -2.54
C ARG A 81 -38.02 -35.38 -1.85
N ASN A 82 -36.83 -34.78 -1.85
CA ASN A 82 -35.62 -35.24 -1.15
C ASN A 82 -34.63 -34.07 -0.97
N ALA A 83 -33.53 -34.29 -0.26
CA ALA A 83 -32.53 -33.25 0.06
C ALA A 83 -31.77 -32.63 -1.15
N ARG A 84 -31.91 -33.19 -2.36
CA ARG A 84 -31.32 -32.65 -3.60
C ARG A 84 -32.37 -31.99 -4.51
N ALA A 85 -33.67 -32.23 -4.30
CA ALA A 85 -34.73 -31.66 -5.11
C ALA A 85 -35.05 -30.20 -4.67
N PRO A 86 -35.29 -29.27 -5.61
CA PRO A 86 -35.75 -27.93 -5.26
C PRO A 86 -37.18 -27.97 -4.70
N TYR A 87 -37.50 -26.93 -3.93
CA TYR A 87 -38.87 -26.55 -3.59
C TYR A 87 -39.37 -25.65 -4.73
N LEU A 88 -40.54 -25.97 -5.31
CA LEU A 88 -41.12 -25.21 -6.40
C LEU A 88 -42.41 -24.54 -5.94
N VAL A 89 -42.58 -23.26 -6.24
CA VAL A 89 -43.85 -22.54 -6.08
C VAL A 89 -44.34 -22.17 -7.47
N TYR A 90 -45.56 -22.61 -7.80
CA TYR A 90 -46.23 -22.22 -9.03
C TYR A 90 -47.03 -20.95 -8.74
N ALA A 91 -46.87 -19.95 -9.60
CA ALA A 91 -47.57 -18.68 -9.52
C ALA A 91 -47.91 -18.20 -10.94
N SER A 92 -48.98 -17.45 -11.08
CA SER A 92 -49.49 -17.01 -12.38
C SER A 92 -49.91 -15.54 -12.38
N ASP A 93 -49.97 -14.95 -13.56
CA ASP A 93 -50.67 -13.69 -13.82
C ASP A 93 -51.76 -13.89 -14.89
N GLU A 94 -52.39 -12.81 -15.34
CA GLU A 94 -53.43 -12.84 -16.38
C GLU A 94 -52.95 -13.35 -17.76
N THR A 95 -51.64 -13.58 -17.95
CA THR A 95 -50.99 -13.87 -19.24
C THR A 95 -50.20 -15.18 -19.27
N GLY A 96 -49.80 -15.73 -18.13
CA GLY A 96 -49.11 -17.02 -18.08
C GLY A 96 -48.61 -17.45 -16.69
N ASP A 97 -48.02 -18.64 -16.66
CA ASP A 97 -47.47 -19.27 -15.46
C ASP A 97 -45.96 -19.01 -15.33
N VAL A 98 -45.49 -18.88 -14.09
CA VAL A 98 -44.06 -18.81 -13.73
C VAL A 98 -43.76 -19.72 -12.52
N VAL A 99 -42.59 -20.37 -12.55
CA VAL A 99 -42.13 -21.24 -11.46
C VAL A 99 -41.05 -20.56 -10.63
N LEU A 100 -41.32 -20.37 -9.34
CA LEU A 100 -40.33 -19.86 -8.39
C LEU A 100 -39.59 -21.04 -7.77
N THR A 101 -38.27 -21.09 -7.96
CA THR A 101 -37.44 -22.26 -7.64
C THR A 101 -36.46 -21.95 -6.53
N PHE A 102 -36.49 -22.74 -5.45
CA PHE A 102 -35.62 -22.59 -4.29
C PHE A 102 -34.85 -23.88 -4.01
N PHE A 103 -33.52 -23.82 -3.97
CA PHE A 103 -32.69 -24.93 -3.52
C PHE A 103 -32.48 -24.88 -2.00
N ARG A 104 -32.71 -26.02 -1.33
CA ARG A 104 -32.54 -26.21 0.14
C ARG A 104 -33.23 -25.15 1.05
N PRO A 105 -34.45 -24.65 0.77
CA PRO A 105 -35.12 -23.72 1.68
C PRO A 105 -35.69 -24.44 2.92
N LYS A 106 -36.12 -23.67 3.92
CA LYS A 106 -37.02 -24.14 4.97
C LYS A 106 -38.47 -23.94 4.49
N GLY A 107 -39.25 -25.02 4.38
CA GLY A 107 -40.61 -25.00 3.81
C GLY A 107 -41.51 -23.94 4.45
N ASP A 108 -41.64 -23.98 5.78
CA ASP A 108 -42.43 -23.04 6.59
C ASP A 108 -42.12 -21.56 6.34
N TYR A 109 -40.89 -21.24 5.90
CA TYR A 109 -40.48 -19.87 5.60
C TYR A 109 -40.99 -19.43 4.22
N ILE A 110 -40.94 -20.33 3.24
CA ILE A 110 -41.46 -20.09 1.89
C ILE A 110 -42.98 -19.98 1.92
N GLU A 111 -43.67 -20.85 2.66
CA GLU A 111 -45.13 -20.83 2.80
C GLU A 111 -45.64 -19.55 3.49
N LYS A 112 -44.91 -19.01 4.47
CA LYS A 112 -45.22 -17.72 5.10
C LYS A 112 -44.95 -16.52 4.19
N MET A 113 -43.91 -16.59 3.36
CA MET A 113 -43.53 -15.52 2.43
C MET A 113 -44.45 -15.46 1.20
N LEU A 114 -44.83 -16.64 0.70
CA LEU A 114 -45.67 -16.86 -0.49
C LEU A 114 -46.95 -17.65 -0.10
N PRO A 115 -47.91 -17.12 0.69
CA PRO A 115 -49.13 -17.85 0.99
C PRO A 115 -49.96 -18.13 -0.28
N VAL A 116 -50.56 -19.32 -0.39
CA VAL A 116 -51.44 -19.67 -1.52
C VAL A 116 -52.62 -18.68 -1.62
N GLY A 117 -52.95 -18.25 -2.83
CA GLY A 117 -53.97 -17.25 -3.14
C GLY A 117 -53.54 -15.80 -2.90
N ALA A 118 -52.34 -15.55 -2.36
CA ALA A 118 -51.86 -14.19 -2.14
C ALA A 118 -51.19 -13.61 -3.39
N LYS A 119 -51.50 -12.34 -3.69
CA LYS A 119 -50.72 -11.51 -4.63
C LYS A 119 -49.35 -11.16 -4.05
N ARG A 120 -48.31 -11.26 -4.87
CA ARG A 120 -46.91 -10.98 -4.51
C ARG A 120 -46.16 -10.35 -5.67
N TYR A 121 -45.28 -9.42 -5.35
CA TYR A 121 -44.35 -8.81 -6.30
C TYR A 121 -43.00 -9.50 -6.14
N VAL A 122 -42.57 -10.19 -7.20
CA VAL A 122 -41.45 -11.13 -7.17
C VAL A 122 -40.38 -10.69 -8.15
N SER A 123 -39.20 -10.34 -7.63
CA SER A 123 -38.08 -9.93 -8.48
C SER A 123 -37.02 -11.02 -8.64
N GLY A 124 -36.45 -11.12 -9.84
CA GLY A 124 -35.28 -11.97 -10.11
C GLY A 124 -34.99 -12.07 -11.60
N THR A 125 -33.99 -12.89 -11.94
CA THR A 125 -33.63 -13.16 -13.34
C THR A 125 -34.58 -14.22 -13.92
N VAL A 126 -35.23 -13.92 -15.05
CA VAL A 126 -36.06 -14.90 -15.75
C VAL A 126 -35.16 -15.89 -16.48
N GLN A 127 -35.43 -17.18 -16.29
CA GLN A 127 -34.83 -18.28 -17.01
C GLN A 127 -35.94 -19.09 -17.68
N MET A 128 -35.62 -19.83 -18.74
CA MET A 128 -36.56 -20.77 -19.36
C MET A 128 -36.12 -22.20 -19.02
N TYR A 129 -37.00 -22.99 -18.41
CA TYR A 129 -36.73 -24.39 -18.09
C TYR A 129 -37.93 -25.25 -18.50
N ASP A 130 -37.68 -26.28 -19.32
CA ASP A 130 -38.71 -27.18 -19.87
C ASP A 130 -39.89 -26.43 -20.53
N GLY A 131 -39.59 -25.31 -21.19
CA GLY A 131 -40.58 -24.44 -21.86
C GLY A 131 -41.38 -23.52 -20.93
N VAL A 132 -41.10 -23.52 -19.62
CA VAL A 132 -41.80 -22.68 -18.63
C VAL A 132 -40.87 -21.58 -18.09
N PRO A 133 -41.34 -20.31 -17.97
CA PRO A 133 -40.63 -19.26 -17.27
C PRO A 133 -40.34 -19.65 -15.81
N GLN A 134 -39.11 -19.45 -15.37
CA GLN A 134 -38.64 -19.81 -14.04
C GLN A 134 -37.80 -18.68 -13.44
N ILE A 135 -38.00 -18.36 -12.16
CA ILE A 135 -37.10 -17.51 -11.40
C ILE A 135 -36.45 -18.35 -10.30
N VAL A 136 -35.13 -18.46 -10.35
CA VAL A 136 -34.33 -19.18 -9.34
C VAL A 136 -33.95 -18.23 -8.22
N HIS A 137 -34.24 -18.61 -6.97
CA HIS A 137 -34.00 -17.81 -5.76
C HIS A 137 -34.46 -16.33 -5.89
N PRO A 138 -35.76 -16.08 -6.19
CA PRO A 138 -36.29 -14.72 -6.30
C PRO A 138 -36.05 -13.91 -5.04
N HIS A 139 -35.59 -12.67 -5.22
CA HIS A 139 -35.40 -11.70 -4.15
C HIS A 139 -35.37 -10.24 -4.67
N PRO A 140 -36.11 -9.30 -4.05
CA PRO A 140 -37.03 -9.53 -2.95
C PRO A 140 -38.35 -10.17 -3.41
N ILE A 141 -39.11 -10.67 -2.43
CA ILE A 141 -40.53 -11.02 -2.56
C ILE A 141 -41.29 -10.07 -1.65
N LEU A 142 -42.22 -9.30 -2.22
CA LEU A 142 -42.89 -8.20 -1.54
C LEU A 142 -44.41 -8.36 -1.58
N ASP A 143 -45.08 -7.84 -0.57
CA ASP A 143 -46.50 -7.49 -0.65
C ASP A 143 -46.67 -6.11 -1.31
N GLU A 144 -47.92 -5.72 -1.53
CA GLU A 144 -48.28 -4.44 -2.18
C GLU A 144 -47.80 -3.21 -1.39
N ALA A 145 -47.86 -3.26 -0.05
CA ALA A 145 -47.45 -2.15 0.82
C ALA A 145 -45.92 -1.96 0.88
N ALA A 146 -45.15 -3.04 0.72
CA ALA A 146 -43.70 -2.99 0.60
C ALA A 146 -43.24 -2.68 -0.83
N PHE A 147 -43.95 -3.17 -1.85
CA PHE A 147 -43.69 -2.86 -3.25
C PHE A 147 -43.89 -1.37 -3.57
N ALA A 148 -44.93 -0.74 -3.00
CA ALA A 148 -45.17 0.70 -3.11
C ALA A 148 -44.03 1.58 -2.55
N LYS A 149 -43.10 1.01 -1.77
CA LYS A 149 -41.93 1.68 -1.18
C LYS A 149 -40.61 1.36 -1.91
N LEU A 150 -40.65 0.56 -2.98
CA LEU A 150 -39.45 0.17 -3.73
C LEU A 150 -38.96 1.34 -4.61
N SER A 151 -37.71 1.75 -4.41
CA SER A 151 -37.02 2.79 -5.21
C SER A 151 -36.83 2.46 -6.69
N GLY A 152 -37.03 1.20 -7.09
CA GLY A 152 -36.84 0.73 -8.46
C GLY A 152 -35.37 0.41 -8.79
N ILE A 153 -34.40 1.19 -8.32
CA ILE A 153 -32.97 0.86 -8.42
C ILE A 153 -32.40 0.54 -7.03
N ASP A 154 -31.53 -0.46 -7.01
CA ASP A 154 -31.27 -1.26 -5.82
C ASP A 154 -29.75 -1.46 -5.66
N PRO A 155 -29.03 -0.66 -4.83
CA PRO A 155 -27.56 -0.64 -4.76
C PRO A 155 -27.00 -1.89 -4.09
N VAL A 156 -26.00 -2.51 -4.71
CA VAL A 156 -25.33 -3.74 -4.25
C VAL A 156 -23.94 -3.39 -3.76
N TYR A 157 -23.65 -3.76 -2.51
CA TYR A 157 -22.40 -3.46 -1.83
C TYR A 157 -21.47 -4.68 -1.82
N PRO A 158 -20.15 -4.49 -1.68
CA PRO A 158 -19.26 -5.55 -1.19
C PRO A 158 -19.75 -6.06 0.17
N LEU A 159 -19.65 -7.37 0.38
CA LEU A 159 -20.14 -8.07 1.58
C LEU A 159 -19.10 -9.08 2.09
N THR A 160 -19.26 -9.49 3.34
CA THR A 160 -18.54 -10.63 3.94
C THR A 160 -19.51 -11.76 4.29
N GLU A 161 -19.00 -12.97 4.50
CA GLU A 161 -19.80 -14.15 4.84
C GLU A 161 -20.68 -13.89 6.08
N GLY A 162 -21.95 -14.31 6.01
CA GLY A 162 -22.92 -14.13 7.09
C GLY A 162 -23.52 -12.72 7.21
N LEU A 163 -23.04 -11.72 6.45
CA LEU A 163 -23.65 -10.39 6.41
C LEU A 163 -24.67 -10.27 5.26
N ALA A 164 -25.96 -10.22 5.61
CA ALA A 164 -27.02 -10.04 4.62
C ALA A 164 -27.09 -8.60 4.08
N LEU A 165 -27.17 -8.45 2.74
CA LEU A 165 -27.26 -7.16 2.04
C LEU A 165 -28.35 -6.24 2.61
N GLY A 166 -29.53 -6.79 2.91
CA GLY A 166 -30.66 -6.04 3.47
C GLY A 166 -30.43 -5.53 4.91
N SER A 167 -29.49 -6.10 5.66
CA SER A 167 -29.07 -5.54 6.95
C SER A 167 -28.07 -4.40 6.76
N LEU A 168 -27.10 -4.56 5.85
CA LEU A 168 -26.15 -3.49 5.51
C LEU A 168 -26.86 -2.26 4.94
N ARG A 169 -27.78 -2.43 3.97
CA ARG A 169 -28.59 -1.32 3.42
C ARG A 169 -29.39 -0.58 4.48
N ARG A 170 -30.00 -1.28 5.44
CA ARG A 170 -30.74 -0.66 6.56
C ARG A 170 -29.80 0.12 7.49
N ALA A 171 -28.61 -0.40 7.76
CA ALA A 171 -27.61 0.30 8.55
C ALA A 171 -27.13 1.59 7.85
N ILE A 172 -26.82 1.53 6.55
CA ILE A 172 -26.45 2.70 5.73
C ILE A 172 -27.59 3.72 5.68
N SER A 173 -28.83 3.29 5.44
CA SER A 173 -30.01 4.18 5.43
C SER A 173 -30.22 4.87 6.78
N ALA A 174 -30.00 4.16 7.89
CA ALA A 174 -30.08 4.71 9.24
C ALA A 174 -28.86 5.57 9.64
N ALA A 175 -27.73 5.46 8.93
CA ALA A 175 -26.60 6.37 9.05
C ALA A 175 -26.84 7.66 8.26
N LEU A 176 -27.44 7.59 7.05
CA LEU A 176 -27.79 8.75 6.23
C LEU A 176 -28.75 9.71 6.94
N THR A 177 -29.73 9.21 7.69
CA THR A 177 -30.64 10.07 8.48
C THR A 177 -29.95 10.80 9.63
N LYS A 178 -28.76 10.34 10.05
CA LYS A 178 -27.91 11.01 11.05
C LYS A 178 -26.87 11.95 10.42
N LEU A 179 -26.89 12.16 9.09
CA LEU A 179 -25.96 13.06 8.41
C LEU A 179 -26.30 14.54 8.71
N PRO A 180 -25.42 15.26 9.44
CA PRO A 180 -25.60 16.68 9.72
C PRO A 180 -25.45 17.52 8.44
N ASP A 181 -25.87 18.78 8.50
CA ASP A 181 -25.59 19.73 7.43
C ASP A 181 -24.15 20.22 7.56
N LEU A 182 -23.25 19.68 6.72
CA LEU A 182 -21.82 19.94 6.81
C LEU A 182 -21.45 21.20 6.01
N PRO A 183 -20.58 22.08 6.55
CA PRO A 183 -20.11 23.25 5.83
C PRO A 183 -19.29 22.86 4.60
N GLU A 184 -19.47 23.59 3.51
CA GLU A 184 -18.72 23.36 2.27
C GLU A 184 -17.25 23.81 2.40
N TRP A 185 -16.33 22.99 1.90
CA TRP A 185 -14.88 23.18 1.96
C TRP A 185 -14.24 23.29 0.57
N ILE A 186 -14.92 22.86 -0.49
CA ILE A 186 -14.49 23.05 -1.88
C ILE A 186 -14.76 24.50 -2.30
N SER A 187 -13.84 25.13 -3.05
CA SER A 187 -14.08 26.45 -3.61
C SER A 187 -15.25 26.46 -4.62
N PRO A 188 -16.05 27.55 -4.71
CA PRO A 188 -17.13 27.67 -5.70
C PRO A 188 -16.63 27.50 -7.15
N GLU A 189 -15.40 27.88 -7.44
CA GLU A 189 -14.75 27.67 -8.74
C GLU A 189 -14.67 26.17 -9.09
N VAL A 190 -14.18 25.34 -8.17
CA VAL A 190 -14.04 23.90 -8.39
C VAL A 190 -15.39 23.19 -8.40
N LEU A 191 -16.33 23.59 -7.55
CA LEU A 191 -17.70 23.05 -7.58
C LEU A 191 -18.35 23.26 -8.95
N ASN A 192 -18.29 24.49 -9.47
CA ASN A 192 -18.84 24.84 -10.79
C ASN A 192 -18.08 24.16 -11.94
N ARG A 193 -16.74 24.06 -11.86
CA ARG A 193 -15.94 23.43 -12.92
C ARG A 193 -16.16 21.92 -13.02
N CYS A 194 -16.39 21.26 -11.89
CA CYS A 194 -16.56 19.79 -11.83
C CYS A 194 -18.03 19.35 -11.75
N ASN A 195 -18.98 20.30 -11.79
CA ASN A 195 -20.41 20.08 -11.55
C ASN A 195 -20.68 19.27 -10.25
N PHE A 196 -19.91 19.54 -9.20
CA PHE A 196 -20.00 18.77 -7.97
C PHE A 196 -21.22 19.16 -7.12
N PRO A 197 -22.09 18.20 -6.76
CA PRO A 197 -23.21 18.46 -5.87
C PRO A 197 -22.74 18.59 -4.41
N PRO A 198 -23.58 19.10 -3.49
CA PRO A 198 -23.29 19.12 -2.06
C PRO A 198 -23.03 17.71 -1.52
N LEU A 199 -22.12 17.57 -0.54
CA LEU A 199 -21.75 16.27 0.04
C LEU A 199 -22.96 15.41 0.47
N LYS A 200 -23.97 16.03 1.07
CA LYS A 200 -25.20 15.35 1.51
C LYS A 200 -25.98 14.74 0.34
N GLU A 201 -26.03 15.43 -0.79
CA GLU A 201 -26.64 14.92 -2.01
C GLU A 201 -25.80 13.80 -2.61
N ALA A 202 -24.48 13.98 -2.71
CA ALA A 202 -23.54 12.96 -3.20
C ALA A 202 -23.68 11.62 -2.44
N LEU A 203 -23.60 11.65 -1.11
CA LEU A 203 -23.80 10.44 -0.28
C LEU A 203 -25.20 9.85 -0.45
N THR A 204 -26.24 10.68 -0.49
CA THR A 204 -27.63 10.19 -0.63
C THR A 204 -27.87 9.54 -1.99
N ARG A 205 -27.30 10.09 -3.07
CA ARG A 205 -27.44 9.56 -4.44
C ARG A 205 -26.65 8.29 -4.67
N VAL A 206 -25.41 8.21 -4.19
CA VAL A 206 -24.61 6.98 -4.32
C VAL A 206 -25.23 5.83 -3.52
N HIS A 207 -25.74 6.09 -2.32
CA HIS A 207 -26.38 5.06 -1.49
C HIS A 207 -27.87 4.80 -1.78
N GLY A 208 -28.51 5.70 -2.53
CA GLY A 208 -29.92 5.65 -2.95
C GLY A 208 -30.08 6.10 -4.40
N PRO A 209 -29.52 5.36 -5.36
CA PRO A 209 -29.50 5.75 -6.77
C PRO A 209 -30.91 5.81 -7.36
N GLN A 210 -31.15 6.82 -8.19
CA GLN A 210 -32.34 6.96 -9.02
C GLN A 210 -32.04 6.63 -10.48
N GLU A 211 -30.78 6.74 -10.90
CA GLU A 211 -30.31 6.23 -12.19
C GLU A 211 -29.12 5.27 -12.02
N LEU A 212 -28.97 4.34 -12.99
CA LEU A 212 -27.89 3.35 -12.98
C LEU A 212 -26.50 4.00 -12.99
N THR A 213 -26.41 5.19 -13.58
CA THR A 213 -25.19 5.99 -13.67
C THR A 213 -24.77 6.64 -12.36
N ASP A 214 -25.65 6.76 -11.35
CA ASP A 214 -25.38 7.50 -10.11
C ASP A 214 -24.21 6.91 -9.30
N ILE A 215 -23.99 5.60 -9.42
CA ILE A 215 -22.94 4.85 -8.72
C ILE A 215 -21.69 4.60 -9.57
N LEU A 216 -21.60 5.18 -10.77
CA LEU A 216 -20.40 5.07 -11.59
C LEU A 216 -19.31 6.00 -11.02
N PRO A 217 -18.04 5.56 -10.93
CA PRO A 217 -16.95 6.40 -10.39
C PRO A 217 -16.83 7.78 -11.07
N GLU A 218 -16.99 7.81 -12.39
CA GLU A 218 -16.97 9.01 -13.22
C GLU A 218 -18.18 9.95 -13.04
N ASN A 219 -19.23 9.52 -12.33
CA ASN A 219 -20.39 10.35 -12.07
C ASN A 219 -20.06 11.44 -11.02
N PRO A 220 -20.56 12.69 -11.17
CA PRO A 220 -20.37 13.75 -10.19
C PRO A 220 -20.66 13.38 -8.73
N PHE A 221 -21.60 12.48 -8.44
CA PHE A 221 -21.87 12.03 -7.07
C PHE A 221 -20.70 11.24 -6.47
N TRP A 222 -20.12 10.26 -7.18
CA TRP A 222 -18.94 9.53 -6.70
C TRP A 222 -17.67 10.38 -6.79
N SER A 223 -17.47 11.06 -7.92
CA SER A 223 -16.30 11.91 -8.15
C SER A 223 -16.19 13.07 -7.14
N ARG A 224 -17.31 13.59 -6.60
CA ARG A 224 -17.31 14.52 -5.45
C ARG A 224 -16.69 13.89 -4.21
N LEU A 225 -17.11 12.68 -3.83
CA LEU A 225 -16.59 11.97 -2.67
C LEU A 225 -15.11 11.58 -2.84
N ALA A 226 -14.72 11.19 -4.05
CA ALA A 226 -13.33 10.96 -4.42
C ALA A 226 -12.49 12.24 -4.30
N PHE A 227 -13.02 13.38 -4.79
CA PHE A 227 -12.34 14.67 -4.66
C PHE A 227 -12.18 15.10 -3.20
N ASP A 228 -13.18 14.87 -2.34
CA ASP A 228 -13.10 15.14 -0.91
C ASP A 228 -11.96 14.32 -0.26
N GLU A 229 -11.88 13.01 -0.52
CA GLU A 229 -10.79 12.15 -0.03
C GLU A 229 -9.40 12.63 -0.51
N LEU A 230 -9.29 12.97 -1.80
CA LEU A 230 -8.05 13.49 -2.41
C LEU A 230 -7.66 14.84 -1.81
N LEU A 231 -8.61 15.76 -1.63
CA LEU A 231 -8.38 17.09 -1.04
C LEU A 231 -7.94 16.98 0.41
N ALA A 232 -8.56 16.09 1.20
CA ALA A 232 -8.15 15.84 2.59
C ALA A 232 -6.68 15.39 2.67
N GLY A 233 -6.27 14.44 1.82
CA GLY A 233 -4.89 13.98 1.73
C GLY A 233 -3.92 15.08 1.28
N GLN A 234 -4.25 15.79 0.19
CA GLN A 234 -3.41 16.86 -0.36
C GLN A 234 -3.28 18.05 0.61
N LEU A 235 -4.34 18.41 1.33
CA LEU A 235 -4.33 19.46 2.35
C LEU A 235 -3.49 19.05 3.56
N ALA A 236 -3.63 17.81 4.06
CA ALA A 236 -2.80 17.31 5.15
C ALA A 236 -1.31 17.36 4.80
N LEU A 237 -0.93 16.91 3.60
CA LEU A 237 0.43 17.04 3.08
C LEU A 237 0.85 18.51 2.90
N ALA A 238 -0.05 19.39 2.46
CA ALA A 238 0.21 20.83 2.34
C ALA A 238 0.52 21.48 3.69
N LEU A 239 -0.18 21.09 4.76
CA LEU A 239 0.04 21.60 6.12
C LEU A 239 1.36 21.14 6.73
N VAL A 240 1.70 19.85 6.56
CA VAL A 240 3.00 19.31 6.93
C VAL A 240 4.12 20.07 6.20
N ARG A 241 3.97 20.32 4.88
CA ARG A 241 4.92 21.15 4.10
C ARG A 241 5.05 22.57 4.65
N ALA A 242 3.95 23.25 4.94
CA ALA A 242 3.98 24.63 5.44
C ALA A 242 4.70 24.74 6.80
N GLN A 243 4.58 23.73 7.66
CA GLN A 243 5.30 23.68 8.93
C GLN A 243 6.79 23.32 8.77
N LEU A 244 7.11 22.39 7.86
CA LEU A 244 8.51 22.00 7.55
C LEU A 244 9.28 23.10 6.82
N ARG A 245 8.61 23.92 5.98
CA ARG A 245 9.18 25.10 5.30
C ARG A 245 9.35 26.33 6.21
N ARG A 246 9.27 26.17 7.53
CA ARG A 246 9.79 27.19 8.47
C ARG A 246 11.26 27.47 8.13
N PRO A 247 11.77 28.70 8.40
CA PRO A 247 13.12 29.07 8.02
C PRO A 247 14.14 28.06 8.52
N ALA A 248 14.99 27.55 7.63
CA ALA A 248 16.28 27.10 8.08
C ALA A 248 17.05 28.35 8.55
N GLY A 249 17.85 28.21 9.60
CA GLY A 249 18.68 29.30 10.09
C GLY A 249 19.88 29.54 9.16
N ASN A 250 21.08 29.39 9.71
CA ASN A 250 22.31 29.55 8.94
C ASN A 250 22.53 28.35 8.00
N ARG A 251 23.03 28.63 6.78
CA ARG A 251 23.39 27.67 5.72
C ARG A 251 24.05 26.38 6.25
N HIS A 252 23.77 25.26 5.60
CA HIS A 252 24.24 23.92 5.97
C HIS A 252 25.29 23.32 5.04
N ALA A 253 25.61 23.95 3.91
CA ALA A 253 26.73 23.56 3.07
C ALA A 253 27.99 24.41 3.36
N GLY A 254 29.15 23.76 3.44
CA GLY A 254 30.46 24.41 3.44
C GLY A 254 31.12 24.48 2.05
N ASP A 255 32.44 24.72 2.04
CA ASP A 255 33.24 25.10 0.86
C ASP A 255 33.64 23.95 -0.09
N GLY A 256 33.28 22.70 0.22
CA GLY A 256 33.58 21.52 -0.57
C GLY A 256 34.93 20.85 -0.30
N HIS A 257 35.68 21.23 0.75
CA HIS A 257 37.00 20.65 1.02
C HIS A 257 36.96 19.17 1.47
N LEU A 258 35.99 18.75 2.27
CA LEU A 258 35.83 17.34 2.66
C LEU A 258 35.30 16.52 1.47
N ARG A 259 34.29 17.06 0.76
CA ARG A 259 33.73 16.44 -0.44
C ARG A 259 34.80 16.14 -1.50
N ARG A 260 35.72 17.08 -1.77
CA ARG A 260 36.85 16.84 -2.70
C ARG A 260 37.72 15.67 -2.25
N LYS A 261 38.19 15.64 -0.99
CA LYS A 261 38.98 14.53 -0.46
C LYS A 261 38.26 13.17 -0.54
N ILE A 262 36.95 13.14 -0.29
CA ILE A 262 36.15 11.91 -0.41
C ILE A 262 36.08 11.46 -1.87
N ILE A 263 35.85 12.37 -2.82
CA ILE A 263 35.82 12.08 -4.26
C ILE A 263 37.19 11.56 -4.74
N ASP A 264 38.28 12.23 -4.36
CA ASP A 264 39.65 11.83 -4.70
C ASP A 264 40.04 10.46 -4.10
N ALA A 265 39.37 10.03 -3.02
CA ALA A 265 39.55 8.72 -2.40
C ALA A 265 38.72 7.59 -3.04
N LEU A 266 37.80 7.88 -3.97
CA LEU A 266 36.96 6.86 -4.61
C LEU A 266 37.75 6.05 -5.65
N PRO A 267 37.52 4.72 -5.75
CA PRO A 267 38.13 3.89 -6.79
C PRO A 267 37.43 4.01 -8.16
N TYR A 268 36.53 4.97 -8.34
CA TYR A 268 35.75 5.20 -9.55
C TYR A 268 35.34 6.68 -9.66
N ALA A 269 35.08 7.15 -10.89
CA ALA A 269 34.47 8.46 -11.12
C ALA A 269 32.97 8.46 -10.80
N LEU A 270 32.45 9.59 -10.31
CA LEU A 270 31.01 9.79 -10.15
C LEU A 270 30.30 9.81 -11.51
N THR A 271 29.07 9.31 -11.56
CA THR A 271 28.20 9.42 -12.75
C THR A 271 27.60 10.84 -12.87
N ASN A 272 27.15 11.25 -14.05
CA ASN A 272 26.51 12.56 -14.23
C ASN A 272 25.27 12.71 -13.36
N SER A 273 24.49 11.63 -13.22
CA SER A 273 23.31 11.60 -12.35
C SER A 273 23.67 11.76 -10.86
N GLN A 274 24.82 11.23 -10.42
CA GLN A 274 25.33 11.44 -9.06
C GLN A 274 25.82 12.88 -8.86
N ALA A 275 26.55 13.45 -9.81
CA ALA A 275 27.01 14.83 -9.76
C ALA A 275 25.83 15.82 -9.71
N GLY A 276 24.87 15.71 -10.63
CA GLY A 276 23.67 16.56 -10.63
C GLY A 276 22.79 16.39 -9.38
N ALA A 277 22.74 15.19 -8.80
CA ALA A 277 22.07 14.98 -7.51
C ALA A 277 22.78 15.69 -6.35
N LEU A 278 24.12 15.71 -6.35
CA LEU A 278 24.94 16.40 -5.35
C LEU A 278 24.84 17.91 -5.46
N ASP A 279 24.88 18.46 -6.68
CA ASP A 279 24.71 19.89 -6.91
C ASP A 279 23.33 20.38 -6.44
N ALA A 280 22.28 19.58 -6.70
CA ALA A 280 20.93 19.87 -6.23
C ALA A 280 20.81 19.81 -4.69
N ILE A 281 21.43 18.81 -4.04
CA ILE A 281 21.50 18.73 -2.57
C ILE A 281 22.27 19.93 -1.99
N ALA A 282 23.46 20.24 -2.51
CA ALA A 282 24.27 21.36 -2.03
C ALA A 282 23.53 22.70 -2.20
N THR A 283 22.87 22.91 -3.34
CA THR A 283 22.03 24.09 -3.60
C THR A 283 20.87 24.21 -2.61
N ASP A 284 20.28 23.10 -2.17
CA ASP A 284 19.22 23.11 -1.16
C ASP A 284 19.75 23.40 0.25
N LEU A 285 20.87 22.79 0.64
CA LEU A 285 21.54 23.01 1.93
C LEU A 285 22.02 24.48 2.11
N GLU A 286 22.14 25.25 1.03
CA GLU A 286 22.42 26.69 1.08
C GLU A 286 21.18 27.59 1.26
N LYS A 287 19.97 27.06 1.04
CA LYS A 287 18.74 27.86 1.11
C LYS A 287 18.33 28.18 2.56
N PRO A 288 17.63 29.30 2.81
CA PRO A 288 17.06 29.62 4.13
C PRO A 288 15.77 28.82 4.43
N VAL A 289 15.58 27.65 3.83
CA VAL A 289 14.45 26.73 4.04
C VAL A 289 14.98 25.31 4.12
N ARG A 290 14.35 24.47 4.96
CA ARG A 290 14.80 23.07 5.12
C ARG A 290 14.66 22.31 3.80
N MET A 291 15.71 21.61 3.38
CA MET A 291 15.69 20.63 2.30
C MET A 291 14.78 19.45 2.70
N LEU A 292 13.93 19.03 1.78
CA LEU A 292 13.17 17.79 1.87
C LEU A 292 13.26 17.08 0.52
N ARG A 293 14.29 16.24 0.35
CA ARG A 293 14.68 15.68 -0.95
C ARG A 293 14.65 14.15 -0.96
N LEU A 294 14.05 13.58 -2.00
CA LEU A 294 14.08 12.15 -2.29
C LEU A 294 15.19 11.84 -3.31
N LEU A 295 16.22 11.14 -2.87
CA LEU A 295 17.21 10.52 -3.75
C LEU A 295 16.76 9.11 -4.12
N GLN A 296 16.21 8.98 -5.32
CA GLN A 296 15.81 7.69 -5.87
C GLN A 296 16.79 7.19 -6.93
N GLY A 297 16.98 5.88 -6.99
CA GLY A 297 17.83 5.27 -8.01
C GLY A 297 17.85 3.75 -7.87
N ASP A 298 18.30 3.05 -8.90
CA ASP A 298 18.33 1.59 -8.92
C ASP A 298 19.26 1.02 -7.79
N VAL A 299 19.07 -0.24 -7.45
CA VAL A 299 19.90 -1.01 -6.54
C VAL A 299 21.35 -1.01 -7.06
N GLY A 300 22.26 -0.34 -6.35
CA GLY A 300 23.66 -0.17 -6.77
C GLY A 300 23.96 1.11 -7.58
N SER A 301 23.01 2.05 -7.69
CA SER A 301 23.24 3.37 -8.34
C SER A 301 24.16 4.33 -7.54
N GLY A 302 24.77 3.89 -6.45
CA GLY A 302 25.66 4.70 -5.61
C GLY A 302 24.98 5.65 -4.62
N LYS A 303 23.71 5.44 -4.24
CA LYS A 303 23.01 6.27 -3.23
C LYS A 303 23.83 6.55 -1.97
N THR A 304 24.56 5.56 -1.44
CA THR A 304 25.44 5.69 -0.27
C THR A 304 26.56 6.72 -0.46
N VAL A 305 27.15 6.85 -1.67
CA VAL A 305 28.22 7.85 -1.91
C VAL A 305 27.64 9.26 -1.94
N VAL A 306 26.43 9.43 -2.50
CA VAL A 306 25.73 10.72 -2.50
C VAL A 306 25.33 11.11 -1.08
N ALA A 307 24.84 10.16 -0.28
CA ALA A 307 24.53 10.37 1.14
C ALA A 307 25.77 10.77 1.97
N LEU A 308 26.92 10.10 1.76
CA LEU A 308 28.19 10.45 2.40
C LEU A 308 28.64 11.87 2.02
N LEU A 309 28.60 12.22 0.74
CA LEU A 309 29.01 13.54 0.26
C LEU A 309 28.04 14.66 0.72
N ALA A 310 26.76 14.35 0.92
CA ALA A 310 25.80 15.26 1.58
C ALA A 310 26.14 15.47 3.06
N ALA A 311 26.45 14.41 3.80
CA ALA A 311 26.93 14.51 5.18
C ALA A 311 28.25 15.31 5.29
N ALA A 312 29.17 15.12 4.34
CA ALA A 312 30.40 15.88 4.27
C ALA A 312 30.17 17.38 4.02
N ALA A 313 29.20 17.77 3.18
CA ALA A 313 28.82 19.18 3.01
C ALA A 313 28.38 19.85 4.32
N VAL A 314 27.77 19.07 5.22
CA VAL A 314 27.27 19.51 6.53
C VAL A 314 28.39 19.56 7.58
N ALA A 315 29.29 18.58 7.55
CA ALA A 315 30.51 18.57 8.35
C ALA A 315 31.45 19.75 8.00
N GLU A 316 31.54 20.12 6.71
CA GLU A 316 32.27 21.32 6.25
C GLU A 316 31.74 22.63 6.89
N ALA A 317 30.48 22.65 7.35
CA ALA A 317 29.86 23.77 8.05
C ALA A 317 29.94 23.66 9.59
N GLY A 318 30.68 22.68 10.13
CA GLY A 318 30.79 22.43 11.57
C GLY A 318 29.49 21.89 12.22
N LYS A 319 28.66 21.22 11.43
CA LYS A 319 27.37 20.66 11.85
C LYS A 319 27.37 19.14 11.68
N GLN A 320 26.47 18.47 12.39
CA GLN A 320 26.40 17.01 12.44
C GLN A 320 25.33 16.46 11.50
N ALA A 321 25.56 15.25 10.99
CA ALA A 321 24.62 14.47 10.20
C ALA A 321 24.31 13.12 10.86
N ALA A 322 23.14 12.57 10.56
CA ALA A 322 22.71 11.25 11.00
C ALA A 322 22.26 10.40 9.80
N LEU A 323 22.64 9.13 9.74
CA LEU A 323 22.15 8.16 8.74
C LEU A 323 21.43 7.01 9.43
N MET A 324 20.11 6.97 9.27
CA MET A 324 19.24 5.94 9.85
C MET A 324 18.94 4.85 8.80
N ALA A 325 19.24 3.59 9.16
CA ALA A 325 19.00 2.41 8.35
C ALA A 325 18.07 1.41 9.07
N PRO A 326 17.21 0.67 8.35
CA PRO A 326 16.13 -0.14 8.93
C PRO A 326 16.61 -1.30 9.81
N THR A 327 17.79 -1.85 9.50
CA THR A 327 18.37 -2.99 10.21
C THR A 327 19.79 -2.71 10.62
N GLU A 328 20.23 -3.41 11.67
CA GLU A 328 21.60 -3.31 12.16
C GLU A 328 22.62 -3.72 11.08
N ILE A 329 22.29 -4.77 10.32
CA ILE A 329 23.12 -5.27 9.21
C ILE A 329 23.39 -4.15 8.20
N LEU A 330 22.35 -3.43 7.76
CA LEU A 330 22.49 -2.36 6.79
C LEU A 330 23.20 -1.13 7.39
N ALA A 331 22.94 -0.79 8.65
CA ALA A 331 23.71 0.24 9.37
C ALA A 331 25.21 -0.08 9.44
N ARG A 332 25.57 -1.34 9.75
CA ARG A 332 26.97 -1.81 9.74
C ARG A 332 27.58 -1.87 8.34
N GLN A 333 26.80 -2.22 7.31
CA GLN A 333 27.26 -2.17 5.93
C GLN A 333 27.58 -0.74 5.50
N HIS A 334 26.72 0.22 5.83
CA HIS A 334 26.99 1.64 5.59
C HIS A 334 28.25 2.10 6.33
N ALA A 335 28.36 1.83 7.63
CA ALA A 335 29.55 2.18 8.41
C ALA A 335 30.85 1.58 7.83
N LYS A 336 30.86 0.29 7.47
CA LYS A 336 32.01 -0.39 6.85
C LYS A 336 32.41 0.22 5.50
N THR A 337 31.44 0.73 4.74
CA THR A 337 31.67 1.34 3.41
C THR A 337 32.09 2.81 3.52
N ILE A 338 31.53 3.52 4.50
CA ILE A 338 31.70 4.97 4.68
C ILE A 338 32.97 5.31 5.46
N ALA A 339 33.25 4.61 6.57
CA ALA A 339 34.34 4.98 7.48
C ALA A 339 35.71 5.12 6.78
N PRO A 340 36.16 4.19 5.90
CA PRO A 340 37.46 4.33 5.23
C PRO A 340 37.57 5.53 4.28
N LEU A 341 36.45 6.02 3.74
CA LEU A 341 36.39 7.21 2.89
C LEU A 341 36.34 8.49 3.75
N ALA A 342 35.59 8.47 4.85
CA ALA A 342 35.48 9.58 5.78
C ALA A 342 36.80 9.84 6.55
N GLU A 343 37.45 8.78 7.04
CA GLU A 343 38.76 8.86 7.71
C GLU A 343 39.82 9.52 6.81
N ARG A 344 39.85 9.17 5.51
CA ARG A 344 40.74 9.82 4.53
C ARG A 344 40.46 11.31 4.31
N ALA A 345 39.21 11.74 4.50
CA ALA A 345 38.85 13.15 4.44
C ALA A 345 39.20 13.91 5.74
N GLY A 346 39.31 13.19 6.86
CA GLY A 346 39.44 13.73 8.21
C GLY A 346 38.10 13.91 8.93
N MET A 347 37.08 13.14 8.53
CA MET A 347 35.71 13.22 9.08
C MET A 347 35.43 12.05 10.03
N ASN A 348 34.94 12.36 11.23
CA ASN A 348 34.67 11.40 12.30
C ASN A 348 33.30 10.72 12.13
N VAL A 349 33.33 9.41 11.91
CA VAL A 349 32.12 8.58 11.77
C VAL A 349 32.00 7.64 12.97
N ALA A 350 30.79 7.52 13.51
CA ALA A 350 30.46 6.54 14.55
C ALA A 350 29.24 5.72 14.15
N ILE A 351 29.05 4.57 14.81
CA ILE A 351 27.87 3.73 14.66
C ILE A 351 27.15 3.55 16.01
N LEU A 352 25.83 3.67 16.03
CA LEU A 352 25.00 3.44 17.21
C LEU A 352 23.80 2.54 16.87
N THR A 353 23.79 1.34 17.44
CA THR A 353 22.75 0.33 17.23
C THR A 353 22.31 -0.29 18.57
N GLY A 354 21.72 -1.49 18.54
CA GLY A 354 21.38 -2.25 19.74
C GLY A 354 22.54 -3.07 20.35
N ARG A 355 23.71 -3.16 19.69
CA ARG A 355 24.88 -3.88 20.23
C ARG A 355 25.76 -3.02 21.12
N GLU A 356 25.97 -1.75 20.77
CA GLU A 356 26.80 -0.81 21.52
C GLU A 356 26.18 -0.58 22.91
N LYS A 357 26.87 -1.02 23.97
CA LYS A 357 26.32 -1.09 25.33
C LYS A 357 27.33 -0.63 26.39
N GLY A 358 26.81 -0.25 27.56
CA GLY A 358 27.63 0.06 28.74
C GLY A 358 28.59 1.23 28.51
N LYS A 359 29.90 0.98 28.56
CA LYS A 359 30.93 2.02 28.41
C LYS A 359 30.99 2.58 26.98
N GLU A 360 30.90 1.72 25.97
CA GLU A 360 30.98 2.09 24.55
C GLU A 360 29.86 3.06 24.14
N ARG A 361 28.61 2.73 24.48
CA ARG A 361 27.47 3.64 24.24
C ARG A 361 27.69 5.01 24.90
N ARG A 362 28.15 5.05 26.15
CA ARG A 362 28.38 6.32 26.87
C ARG A 362 29.48 7.16 26.24
N ASP A 363 30.53 6.55 25.71
CA ASP A 363 31.59 7.24 24.97
C ASP A 363 31.03 7.87 23.68
N ILE A 364 30.31 7.09 22.88
CA ILE A 364 29.69 7.56 21.63
C ILE A 364 28.73 8.72 21.90
N LEU A 365 27.87 8.62 22.93
CA LEU A 365 26.92 9.69 23.28
C LEU A 365 27.61 10.96 23.79
N GLY A 366 28.62 10.84 24.65
CA GLY A 366 29.37 12.00 25.14
C GLY A 366 30.12 12.73 24.01
N ARG A 367 30.70 11.98 23.07
CA ARG A 367 31.36 12.54 21.88
C ARG A 367 30.36 13.15 20.88
N LEU A 368 29.14 12.62 20.80
CA LEU A 368 28.06 13.18 19.98
C LEU A 368 27.60 14.54 20.52
N GLU A 369 27.40 14.63 21.83
CA GLU A 369 27.00 15.85 22.55
C GLU A 369 28.12 16.90 22.58
N ALA A 370 29.38 16.47 22.66
CA ALA A 370 30.55 17.34 22.51
C ALA A 370 30.71 17.89 21.07
N GLY A 371 30.09 17.25 20.07
CA GLY A 371 30.19 17.59 18.66
C GLY A 371 31.45 17.07 17.97
N GLU A 372 32.03 15.98 18.46
CA GLU A 372 33.22 15.33 17.88
C GLU A 372 32.89 14.31 16.79
N ILE A 373 31.63 13.91 16.66
CA ILE A 373 31.14 12.98 15.64
C ILE A 373 30.42 13.80 14.56
N ASP A 374 30.96 13.78 13.35
CA ASP A 374 30.41 14.49 12.20
C ASP A 374 29.23 13.73 11.58
N LEU A 375 29.33 12.40 11.51
CA LEU A 375 28.29 11.51 10.98
C LEU A 375 28.03 10.33 11.92
N LEU A 376 26.81 10.24 12.45
CA LEU A 376 26.35 9.10 13.23
C LEU A 376 25.47 8.17 12.38
N ILE A 377 25.91 6.93 12.18
CA ILE A 377 25.17 5.89 11.46
C ILE A 377 24.44 5.00 12.47
N GLY A 378 23.21 4.59 12.20
CA GLY A 378 22.48 3.76 13.17
C GLY A 378 21.12 3.27 12.72
N THR A 379 20.38 2.71 13.67
CA THR A 379 19.01 2.22 13.48
C THR A 379 18.02 3.10 14.25
N HIS A 380 16.85 2.58 14.61
CA HIS A 380 15.93 3.16 15.61
C HIS A 380 16.61 3.56 16.94
N ALA A 381 17.84 3.11 17.21
CA ALA A 381 18.65 3.63 18.33
C ALA A 381 18.86 5.16 18.25
N LEU A 382 18.96 5.75 17.06
CA LEU A 382 19.23 7.18 16.86
C LEU A 382 18.13 8.12 17.36
N ILE A 383 16.90 7.62 17.48
CA ILE A 383 15.72 8.41 17.91
C ILE A 383 15.40 8.24 19.40
N GLN A 384 16.21 7.49 20.15
CA GLN A 384 16.05 7.32 21.59
C GLN A 384 16.33 8.63 22.34
N ASP A 385 15.67 8.87 23.47
CA ASP A 385 15.73 10.15 24.19
C ASP A 385 17.15 10.54 24.63
N ASP A 386 17.99 9.56 24.99
CA ASP A 386 19.39 9.74 25.41
C ASP A 386 20.36 10.10 24.27
N VAL A 387 19.92 10.06 23.01
CA VAL A 387 20.72 10.51 21.86
C VAL A 387 20.56 12.02 21.70
N ILE A 388 21.59 12.78 22.10
CA ILE A 388 21.62 14.24 22.03
C ILE A 388 22.74 14.66 21.07
N PHE A 389 22.37 15.44 20.05
CA PHE A 389 23.30 16.05 19.11
C PHE A 389 23.57 17.50 19.54
N LYS A 390 24.80 17.97 19.33
CA LYS A 390 25.17 19.39 19.51
C LYS A 390 24.57 20.28 18.43
N SER A 391 24.61 19.82 17.18
CA SER A 391 24.29 20.61 15.99
C SER A 391 23.83 19.76 14.81
N LEU A 392 22.87 18.84 15.03
CA LEU A 392 22.26 18.06 13.95
C LEU A 392 21.62 18.99 12.91
N ALA A 393 22.05 18.85 11.66
CA ALA A 393 21.57 19.64 10.54
C ALA A 393 21.10 18.81 9.34
N LEU A 394 21.47 17.53 9.24
CA LEU A 394 20.99 16.64 8.18
C LEU A 394 20.61 15.25 8.73
N ALA A 395 19.37 14.85 8.48
CA ALA A 395 18.85 13.51 8.70
C ALA A 395 18.73 12.77 7.37
N ILE A 396 19.53 11.72 7.21
CA ILE A 396 19.50 10.80 6.07
C ILE A 396 18.72 9.54 6.49
N VAL A 397 17.70 9.17 5.72
CA VAL A 397 16.85 7.99 6.00
C VAL A 397 16.90 7.03 4.83
N ASP A 398 17.48 5.84 5.05
CA ASP A 398 17.58 4.78 4.04
C ASP A 398 16.42 3.77 4.12
N GLU A 399 16.05 3.20 2.99
CA GLU A 399 14.92 2.26 2.82
C GLU A 399 13.63 2.71 3.54
N GLN A 400 13.24 3.96 3.26
CA GLN A 400 12.11 4.71 3.84
C GLN A 400 10.86 3.88 4.18
N HIS A 401 10.47 2.93 3.33
CA HIS A 401 9.22 2.18 3.45
C HIS A 401 9.13 1.31 4.72
N ARG A 402 10.25 1.09 5.43
CA ARG A 402 10.29 0.42 6.74
C ARG A 402 10.09 1.35 7.94
N PHE A 403 10.10 2.67 7.74
CA PHE A 403 9.96 3.67 8.80
C PHE A 403 8.65 4.45 8.67
N GLY A 404 7.94 4.63 9.77
CA GLY A 404 6.73 5.43 9.82
C GLY A 404 7.00 6.94 9.69
N VAL A 405 5.91 7.72 9.76
CA VAL A 405 6.00 9.20 9.83
C VAL A 405 6.62 9.63 11.17
N ARG A 406 6.33 8.89 12.25
CA ARG A 406 6.73 9.24 13.62
C ARG A 406 8.25 9.14 13.85
N GLU A 407 8.90 8.11 13.34
CA GLU A 407 10.36 7.92 13.45
C GLU A 407 11.13 9.01 12.70
N ARG A 408 10.64 9.41 11.53
CA ARG A 408 11.23 10.51 10.74
C ARG A 408 11.08 11.84 11.47
N LEU A 409 9.89 12.15 11.99
CA LEU A 409 9.68 13.35 12.80
C LEU A 409 10.56 13.34 14.06
N ALA A 410 10.68 12.21 14.74
CA ALA A 410 11.55 12.07 15.91
C ALA A 410 13.02 12.40 15.59
N LEU A 411 13.58 11.86 14.50
CA LEU A 411 14.95 12.19 14.10
C LEU A 411 15.11 13.68 13.74
N THR A 412 14.16 14.28 13.02
CA THR A 412 14.20 15.73 12.73
C THR A 412 14.01 16.62 13.97
N SER A 413 13.39 16.10 15.03
CA SER A 413 13.18 16.84 16.28
C SER A 413 14.43 16.90 17.17
N LYS A 414 15.49 16.14 16.83
CA LYS A 414 16.79 16.18 17.51
C LYS A 414 17.64 17.42 17.14
N GLY A 415 17.14 18.32 16.31
CA GLY A 415 17.77 19.61 15.99
C GLY A 415 16.75 20.66 15.54
N GLU A 416 17.11 21.95 15.61
CA GLU A 416 16.15 23.04 15.34
C GLU A 416 15.77 23.22 13.86
N ALA A 417 16.64 22.82 12.93
CA ALA A 417 16.48 23.11 11.51
C ALA A 417 16.96 21.95 10.60
N VAL A 418 16.73 20.70 11.03
CA VAL A 418 17.26 19.51 10.35
C VAL A 418 16.69 19.35 8.93
N ASP A 419 17.58 19.35 7.95
CA ASP A 419 17.34 18.96 6.56
C ASP A 419 17.09 17.46 6.44
N VAL A 420 16.29 17.04 5.46
CA VAL A 420 15.90 15.64 5.29
C VAL A 420 16.25 15.14 3.89
N LEU A 421 17.13 14.14 3.84
CA LEU A 421 17.47 13.39 2.63
C LEU A 421 16.95 11.96 2.77
N VAL A 422 16.01 11.59 1.91
CA VAL A 422 15.42 10.25 1.90
C VAL A 422 16.04 9.44 0.76
N LEU A 423 16.44 8.19 1.03
CA LEU A 423 16.96 7.28 0.02
C LEU A 423 15.89 6.21 -0.30
N SER A 424 15.71 5.90 -1.59
CA SER A 424 14.87 4.79 -2.04
C SER A 424 15.60 3.88 -3.02
N ALA A 425 15.62 2.57 -2.75
CA ALA A 425 16.22 1.57 -3.63
C ALA A 425 15.32 1.15 -4.80
N THR A 426 14.01 1.20 -4.61
CA THR A 426 13.02 1.12 -5.69
C THR A 426 12.73 2.52 -6.20
N PRO A 427 12.94 2.81 -7.50
CA PRO A 427 12.38 4.00 -8.12
C PRO A 427 10.87 4.04 -7.92
N ILE A 428 10.33 5.22 -7.62
CA ILE A 428 8.91 5.43 -7.40
C ILE A 428 8.41 6.31 -8.56
N PRO A 429 7.35 5.91 -9.29
CA PRO A 429 6.79 6.72 -10.37
C PRO A 429 6.50 8.13 -9.88
N ARG A 430 6.85 9.16 -10.68
CA ARG A 430 6.77 10.57 -10.25
C ARG A 430 5.37 10.97 -9.78
N THR A 431 4.33 10.42 -10.41
CA THR A 431 2.92 10.55 -10.02
C THR A 431 2.61 9.99 -8.63
N LEU A 432 3.23 8.87 -8.26
CA LEU A 432 3.15 8.29 -6.91
C LEU A 432 3.97 9.10 -5.90
N VAL A 433 5.20 9.53 -6.23
CA VAL A 433 6.03 10.35 -5.31
C VAL A 433 5.28 11.59 -4.84
N LEU A 434 4.67 12.31 -5.78
CA LEU A 434 3.85 13.50 -5.52
C LEU A 434 2.59 13.21 -4.68
N THR A 435 2.12 11.97 -4.67
CA THR A 435 0.92 11.53 -3.94
C THR A 435 1.25 11.03 -2.52
N TYR A 436 2.38 10.34 -2.31
CA TYR A 436 2.81 9.84 -0.99
C TYR A 436 3.59 10.83 -0.16
N PHE A 437 4.56 11.48 -0.79
CA PHE A 437 5.58 12.27 -0.11
C PHE A 437 5.37 13.76 -0.39
N GLY A 438 4.41 14.10 -1.26
CA GLY A 438 4.06 15.46 -1.63
C GLY A 438 5.13 16.11 -2.50
N ASP A 439 5.31 17.40 -2.29
CA ASP A 439 6.29 18.25 -2.98
C ASP A 439 7.68 18.10 -2.33
N MET A 440 8.19 16.87 -2.34
CA MET A 440 9.63 16.61 -2.16
C MET A 440 10.34 16.95 -3.47
N ASP A 441 11.49 17.60 -3.38
CA ASP A 441 12.40 17.67 -4.51
C ASP A 441 12.94 16.27 -4.82
N ILE A 442 13.07 15.91 -6.09
CA ILE A 442 13.49 14.57 -6.54
C ILE A 442 14.86 14.66 -7.21
N SER A 443 15.79 13.81 -6.80
CA SER A 443 17.04 13.53 -7.50
C SER A 443 17.03 12.08 -7.99
N GLU A 444 17.25 11.86 -9.29
CA GLU A 444 17.15 10.53 -9.91
C GLU A 444 18.52 10.01 -10.39
N LEU A 445 19.00 8.93 -9.77
CA LEU A 445 20.21 8.22 -10.18
C LEU A 445 19.85 7.13 -11.20
N ARG A 446 19.70 7.55 -12.47
CA ARG A 446 19.37 6.68 -13.61
C ARG A 446 20.57 5.93 -14.17
N GLU A 447 21.77 6.50 -14.07
CA GLU A 447 23.00 5.89 -14.57
C GLU A 447 23.52 4.82 -13.59
N LYS A 448 23.94 3.67 -14.12
CA LYS A 448 24.63 2.62 -13.34
C LYS A 448 26.14 2.89 -13.38
N PRO A 449 26.89 2.68 -12.29
CA PRO A 449 28.35 2.80 -12.30
C PRO A 449 28.99 1.91 -13.38
N ALA A 450 30.12 2.38 -13.94
CA ALA A 450 30.83 1.68 -14.99
C ALA A 450 31.30 0.28 -14.56
N GLY A 451 31.30 -0.68 -15.50
CA GLY A 451 31.78 -2.05 -15.29
C GLY A 451 30.72 -3.09 -14.90
N ARG A 452 29.47 -2.69 -14.63
CA ARG A 452 28.39 -3.64 -14.29
C ARG A 452 27.79 -4.32 -15.53
N GLN A 453 27.80 -5.65 -15.57
CA GLN A 453 27.17 -6.42 -16.66
C GLN A 453 25.64 -6.60 -16.46
N PRO A 454 24.85 -6.73 -17.53
CA PRO A 454 23.43 -7.11 -17.44
C PRO A 454 23.25 -8.49 -16.80
N ILE A 455 22.14 -8.66 -16.06
CA ILE A 455 21.78 -9.93 -15.43
C ILE A 455 20.88 -10.73 -16.39
N ASP A 456 21.34 -11.90 -16.82
CA ASP A 456 20.53 -12.82 -17.63
C ASP A 456 19.34 -13.31 -16.78
N THR A 457 18.13 -12.88 -17.13
CA THR A 457 16.91 -13.19 -16.37
C THR A 457 16.07 -14.20 -17.16
N ARG A 458 15.81 -15.37 -16.56
CA ARG A 458 15.08 -16.48 -17.19
C ARG A 458 13.85 -16.84 -16.36
N VAL A 459 12.74 -17.11 -17.03
CA VAL A 459 11.48 -17.55 -16.43
C VAL A 459 11.25 -19.01 -16.82
N VAL A 460 11.03 -19.89 -15.84
CA VAL A 460 11.05 -21.36 -16.00
C VAL A 460 9.92 -21.99 -15.17
N ALA A 461 9.18 -22.95 -15.73
CA ALA A 461 8.18 -23.69 -14.96
C ALA A 461 8.83 -24.58 -13.89
N ASP A 462 8.19 -24.70 -12.72
CA ASP A 462 8.63 -25.54 -11.60
C ASP A 462 8.70 -27.04 -11.95
N THR A 463 7.96 -27.50 -12.97
CA THR A 463 8.12 -28.82 -13.60
C THR A 463 9.55 -29.12 -14.06
N ARG A 464 10.36 -28.09 -14.30
CA ARG A 464 11.79 -28.17 -14.68
C ARG A 464 12.75 -27.87 -13.53
N LEU A 465 12.27 -27.85 -12.28
CA LEU A 465 13.07 -27.62 -11.07
C LEU A 465 14.30 -28.53 -11.00
N GLY A 466 14.17 -29.80 -11.40
CA GLY A 466 15.31 -30.74 -11.45
C GLY A 466 16.49 -30.22 -12.29
N GLU A 467 16.21 -29.70 -13.49
CA GLU A 467 17.24 -29.12 -14.37
C GLU A 467 17.91 -27.88 -13.76
N VAL A 468 17.15 -27.09 -12.99
CA VAL A 468 17.67 -25.90 -12.30
C VAL A 468 18.57 -26.30 -11.13
N ILE A 469 18.20 -27.32 -10.35
CA ILE A 469 19.06 -27.86 -9.30
C ILE A 469 20.34 -28.46 -9.91
N ASP A 470 20.25 -29.17 -11.04
CA ASP A 470 21.41 -29.69 -11.77
C ASP A 470 22.36 -28.57 -12.25
N ALA A 471 21.80 -27.46 -12.75
CA ALA A 471 22.56 -26.29 -13.18
C ALA A 471 23.24 -25.58 -12.00
N VAL A 472 22.53 -25.44 -10.87
CA VAL A 472 23.09 -24.95 -9.61
C VAL A 472 24.23 -25.86 -9.13
N GLY A 473 24.09 -27.18 -9.20
CA GLY A 473 25.16 -28.12 -8.86
C GLY A 473 26.45 -27.88 -9.64
N ARG A 474 26.35 -27.66 -10.97
CA ARG A 474 27.51 -27.29 -11.81
C ARG A 474 28.13 -25.95 -11.41
N ALA A 475 27.31 -24.96 -11.05
CA ALA A 475 27.81 -23.66 -10.62
C ALA A 475 28.51 -23.71 -9.24
N LEU A 476 28.00 -24.51 -8.30
CA LEU A 476 28.63 -24.76 -7.01
C LEU A 476 29.98 -25.48 -7.16
N GLN A 477 30.09 -26.42 -8.12
CA GLN A 477 31.37 -27.05 -8.50
C GLN A 477 32.35 -26.04 -9.11
N ALA A 478 31.86 -25.09 -9.93
CA ALA A 478 32.64 -23.95 -10.43
C ALA A 478 32.91 -22.85 -9.37
N GLY A 479 32.63 -23.12 -8.09
CA GLY A 479 32.93 -22.24 -6.96
C GLY A 479 32.02 -21.03 -6.80
N LYS A 480 30.96 -20.89 -7.61
CA LYS A 480 30.03 -19.75 -7.55
C LYS A 480 29.19 -19.77 -6.26
N LEU A 481 28.75 -18.57 -5.84
CA LEU A 481 27.81 -18.42 -4.73
C LEU A 481 26.38 -18.24 -5.28
N VAL A 482 25.44 -18.96 -4.68
CA VAL A 482 24.04 -19.06 -5.13
C VAL A 482 23.08 -18.62 -4.03
N TYR A 483 22.20 -17.69 -4.33
CA TYR A 483 21.01 -17.41 -3.53
C TYR A 483 19.84 -18.26 -4.02
N TRP A 484 19.09 -18.83 -3.09
CA TRP A 484 17.89 -19.62 -3.35
C TRP A 484 16.73 -19.11 -2.48
N ILE A 485 15.79 -18.39 -3.08
CA ILE A 485 14.73 -17.66 -2.39
C ILE A 485 13.43 -18.45 -2.44
N CYS A 486 12.86 -18.74 -1.27
CA CYS A 486 11.54 -19.32 -1.10
C CYS A 486 10.55 -18.25 -0.60
N PRO A 487 9.29 -18.23 -1.05
CA PRO A 487 8.28 -17.34 -0.48
C PRO A 487 8.01 -17.71 0.99
N LEU A 488 7.60 -16.72 1.79
CA LEU A 488 6.84 -17.02 3.01
C LEU A 488 5.41 -17.39 2.60
N VAL A 489 4.88 -18.44 3.22
CA VAL A 489 3.45 -18.75 3.17
C VAL A 489 2.82 -18.07 4.38
N GLU A 490 1.98 -17.06 4.14
CA GLU A 490 1.18 -16.44 5.20
C GLU A 490 0.00 -17.33 5.57
N GLU A 491 -0.43 -17.22 6.82
CA GLU A 491 -1.35 -18.16 7.48
C GLU A 491 -2.77 -18.09 6.93
N SER A 492 -3.38 -19.25 6.72
CA SER A 492 -4.83 -19.41 6.87
C SER A 492 -5.09 -20.07 8.22
N GLU A 493 -5.74 -19.36 9.15
CA GLU A 493 -6.04 -19.80 10.54
C GLU A 493 -6.92 -21.08 10.66
N ALA A 494 -7.18 -21.80 9.55
CA ALA A 494 -8.16 -22.88 9.48
C ALA A 494 -7.67 -24.21 10.07
N GLU A 495 -6.37 -24.52 10.00
CA GLU A 495 -5.85 -25.85 10.35
C GLU A 495 -4.54 -25.72 11.14
N GLY A 496 -4.56 -26.11 12.42
CA GLY A 496 -3.49 -25.87 13.38
C GLY A 496 -2.26 -26.78 13.21
N ILE A 497 -1.47 -26.55 12.16
CA ILE A 497 -0.21 -27.24 11.89
C ILE A 497 0.91 -26.22 11.69
N ASP A 498 1.90 -26.21 12.59
CA ASP A 498 2.97 -25.19 12.68
C ASP A 498 4.05 -25.42 11.61
N HIS A 499 4.04 -24.63 10.54
CA HIS A 499 4.77 -24.94 9.32
C HIS A 499 5.61 -23.78 8.75
N LEU A 500 6.86 -23.73 9.23
CA LEU A 500 8.04 -23.10 8.59
C LEU A 500 8.57 -23.89 7.36
N THR A 501 7.77 -24.81 6.83
CA THR A 501 8.20 -25.96 6.00
C THR A 501 8.98 -25.56 4.76
N ASN A 502 8.38 -24.86 3.79
CA ASN A 502 8.95 -24.73 2.43
C ASN A 502 10.46 -24.35 2.38
N ALA A 503 10.89 -23.29 3.09
CA ALA A 503 12.31 -22.90 3.09
C ALA A 503 13.22 -23.86 3.89
N THR A 504 12.69 -24.54 4.90
CA THR A 504 13.43 -25.49 5.75
C THR A 504 13.57 -26.82 5.00
N ASP A 505 12.47 -27.38 4.52
CA ASP A 505 12.39 -28.60 3.72
C ASP A 505 13.23 -28.48 2.43
N ARG A 506 13.19 -27.31 1.76
CA ARG A 506 14.06 -27.03 0.61
C ARG A 506 15.53 -27.00 1.01
N CYS A 507 15.88 -26.43 2.17
CA CYS A 507 17.24 -26.46 2.67
C CYS A 507 17.71 -27.88 2.97
N GLU A 508 16.88 -28.70 3.59
CA GLU A 508 17.17 -30.12 3.87
C GLU A 508 17.36 -30.91 2.56
N SER A 509 16.43 -30.80 1.62
CA SER A 509 16.53 -31.42 0.29
C SER A 509 17.78 -30.99 -0.49
N LEU A 510 18.18 -29.71 -0.40
CA LEU A 510 19.41 -29.23 -1.02
C LEU A 510 20.68 -29.64 -0.24
N ARG A 511 20.60 -29.85 1.09
CA ARG A 511 21.68 -30.41 1.91
C ARG A 511 21.93 -31.89 1.62
N GLU A 512 20.88 -32.69 1.48
CA GLU A 512 21.01 -34.09 1.04
C GLU A 512 21.76 -34.19 -0.30
N ARG A 513 21.54 -33.21 -1.19
CA ARG A 513 22.17 -33.18 -2.52
C ARG A 513 23.56 -32.54 -2.57
N PHE A 514 23.83 -31.50 -1.77
CA PHE A 514 25.04 -30.67 -1.88
C PHE A 514 25.90 -30.62 -0.61
N GLY A 515 25.48 -31.29 0.47
CA GLY A 515 26.15 -31.36 1.76
C GLY A 515 26.15 -30.05 2.54
N ASP A 516 27.12 -29.92 3.45
CA ASP A 516 27.24 -28.82 4.44
C ASP A 516 27.50 -27.43 3.84
N LYS A 517 27.55 -27.31 2.51
CA LYS A 517 27.71 -26.04 1.77
C LYS A 517 26.42 -25.21 1.70
N VAL A 518 25.32 -25.71 2.28
CA VAL A 518 23.97 -25.13 2.19
C VAL A 518 23.53 -24.49 3.52
N GLY A 519 23.39 -23.17 3.52
CA GLY A 519 22.87 -22.37 4.64
C GLY A 519 21.36 -22.12 4.56
N LEU A 520 20.76 -21.76 5.70
CA LEU A 520 19.36 -21.33 5.83
C LEU A 520 19.28 -19.97 6.54
N VAL A 521 18.50 -19.03 6.00
CA VAL A 521 18.17 -17.74 6.65
C VAL A 521 16.69 -17.42 6.52
N HIS A 522 15.95 -17.42 7.64
CA HIS A 522 14.51 -17.11 7.66
C HIS A 522 14.11 -16.10 8.73
N GLY A 523 12.91 -15.53 8.59
CA GLY A 523 12.40 -14.41 9.41
C GLY A 523 12.48 -14.67 10.92
N LYS A 524 12.05 -15.86 11.37
CA LYS A 524 12.02 -16.26 12.79
C LYS A 524 13.41 -16.51 13.46
N MET A 525 14.55 -16.53 12.75
CA MET A 525 15.88 -16.71 13.39
C MET A 525 16.31 -15.47 14.19
N LYS A 526 17.11 -15.65 15.24
CA LYS A 526 17.68 -14.53 16.01
C LYS A 526 18.70 -13.75 15.16
N GLY A 527 18.90 -12.47 15.50
CA GLY A 527 19.83 -11.60 14.76
C GLY A 527 21.25 -12.16 14.66
N SER A 528 21.80 -12.65 15.77
CA SER A 528 23.14 -13.26 15.82
C SER A 528 23.26 -14.53 14.98
N GLU A 529 22.23 -15.36 14.94
CA GLU A 529 22.20 -16.61 14.13
C GLU A 529 22.19 -16.28 12.63
N LYS A 530 21.43 -15.25 12.23
CA LYS A 530 21.44 -14.72 10.86
C LYS A 530 22.82 -14.20 10.47
N ASP A 531 23.44 -13.38 11.32
CA ASP A 531 24.75 -12.80 11.07
C ASP A 531 25.83 -13.87 10.88
N GLU A 532 25.81 -14.94 11.69
CA GLU A 532 26.76 -16.04 11.59
C GLU A 532 26.63 -16.76 10.23
N VAL A 533 25.43 -17.19 9.85
CA VAL A 533 25.19 -17.86 8.56
C VAL A 533 25.56 -16.95 7.39
N MET A 534 25.23 -15.65 7.46
CA MET A 534 25.59 -14.68 6.42
C MET A 534 27.10 -14.42 6.36
N GLY A 535 27.79 -14.40 7.50
CA GLY A 535 29.25 -14.31 7.56
C GLY A 535 29.93 -15.50 6.87
N ARG A 536 29.47 -16.72 7.16
CA ARG A 536 29.97 -17.96 6.54
C ARG A 536 29.71 -18.03 5.04
N PHE A 537 28.57 -17.50 4.56
CA PHE A 537 28.30 -17.37 3.13
C PHE A 537 29.17 -16.32 2.44
N ALA A 538 29.37 -15.15 3.06
CA ALA A 538 30.29 -14.12 2.57
C ALA A 538 31.76 -14.57 2.58
N ALA A 539 32.14 -15.44 3.52
CA ALA A 539 33.47 -16.06 3.61
C ALA A 539 33.66 -17.26 2.65
N HIS A 540 32.68 -17.58 1.79
CA HIS A 540 32.70 -18.71 0.86
C HIS A 540 32.79 -20.11 1.53
N GLU A 541 32.49 -20.23 2.82
CA GLU A 541 32.32 -21.54 3.48
C GLU A 541 31.02 -22.20 3.03
N LEU A 542 29.93 -21.43 3.05
CA LEU A 542 28.67 -21.79 2.41
C LEU A 542 28.70 -21.32 0.96
N ARG A 543 28.17 -22.15 0.05
CA ARG A 543 28.12 -21.86 -1.40
C ARG A 543 26.70 -21.68 -1.92
N LEU A 544 25.71 -22.21 -1.20
CA LEU A 544 24.29 -21.98 -1.46
C LEU A 544 23.62 -21.46 -0.19
N LEU A 545 22.81 -20.42 -0.32
CA LEU A 545 22.01 -19.88 0.76
C LEU A 545 20.53 -19.99 0.43
N VAL A 546 19.82 -20.88 1.13
CA VAL A 546 18.35 -20.91 1.11
C VAL A 546 17.84 -19.82 2.05
N ALA A 547 16.92 -18.99 1.59
CA ALA A 547 16.37 -17.93 2.40
C ALA A 547 14.94 -17.55 2.04
N THR A 548 14.24 -16.91 2.98
CA THR A 548 12.99 -16.20 2.68
C THR A 548 13.26 -14.73 2.32
N THR A 549 12.22 -13.89 2.25
CA THR A 549 12.31 -12.43 1.96
C THR A 549 13.24 -11.63 2.90
N VAL A 550 13.85 -12.24 3.93
CA VAL A 550 14.91 -11.62 4.74
C VAL A 550 16.08 -11.10 3.88
N VAL A 551 16.36 -11.71 2.73
CA VAL A 551 17.39 -11.24 1.77
C VAL A 551 17.05 -9.88 1.13
N GLU A 552 15.78 -9.45 1.14
CA GLU A 552 15.41 -8.08 0.78
C GLU A 552 16.12 -7.05 1.68
N VAL A 553 16.44 -7.39 2.94
CA VAL A 553 16.80 -6.43 4.00
C VAL A 553 18.30 -6.29 4.26
N GLY A 554 19.12 -6.52 3.23
CA GLY A 554 20.42 -5.84 3.11
C GLY A 554 21.65 -6.58 3.63
N VAL A 555 21.93 -7.77 3.09
CA VAL A 555 23.32 -8.25 2.97
C VAL A 555 23.72 -8.19 1.50
N ASP A 556 24.92 -7.66 1.24
CA ASP A 556 25.55 -7.62 -0.07
C ASP A 556 26.74 -8.58 -0.08
N VAL A 557 26.71 -9.57 -0.97
CA VAL A 557 27.83 -10.48 -1.25
C VAL A 557 28.18 -10.33 -2.74
N PRO A 558 29.14 -9.45 -3.10
CA PRO A 558 29.42 -9.13 -4.51
C PRO A 558 29.86 -10.33 -5.38
N ALA A 559 30.34 -11.40 -4.75
CA ALA A 559 30.71 -12.67 -5.39
C ALA A 559 29.51 -13.60 -5.69
N ALA A 560 28.29 -13.24 -5.27
CA ALA A 560 27.07 -13.95 -5.62
C ALA A 560 26.61 -13.58 -7.04
N THR A 561 26.60 -14.60 -7.91
CA THR A 561 26.31 -14.45 -9.33
C THR A 561 25.03 -15.16 -9.77
N ILE A 562 24.45 -16.01 -8.92
CA ILE A 562 23.22 -16.75 -9.25
C ILE A 562 22.14 -16.48 -8.20
N MET A 563 20.94 -16.18 -8.68
CA MET A 563 19.71 -16.00 -7.92
C MET A 563 18.67 -16.98 -8.46
N VAL A 564 18.12 -17.83 -7.61
CA VAL A 564 16.94 -18.67 -7.91
C VAL A 564 15.80 -18.19 -7.03
N ILE A 565 14.62 -17.96 -7.59
CA ILE A 565 13.42 -17.54 -6.86
C ILE A 565 12.31 -18.54 -7.16
N GLU A 566 11.88 -19.31 -6.16
CA GLU A 566 10.71 -20.19 -6.25
C GLU A 566 9.40 -19.41 -6.13
N ASN A 567 8.35 -19.89 -6.81
CA ASN A 567 7.03 -19.28 -6.85
C ASN A 567 7.06 -17.76 -7.14
N ALA A 568 7.85 -17.36 -8.13
CA ALA A 568 8.06 -15.97 -8.52
C ALA A 568 6.75 -15.24 -8.87
N GLU A 569 5.68 -15.97 -9.23
CA GLU A 569 4.33 -15.43 -9.45
C GLU A 569 3.69 -14.79 -8.20
N ARG A 570 4.14 -15.17 -6.99
CA ARG A 570 3.63 -14.65 -5.72
C ARG A 570 4.24 -13.32 -5.30
N PHE A 571 5.38 -12.93 -5.87
CA PHE A 571 6.10 -11.71 -5.52
C PHE A 571 5.65 -10.51 -6.37
N GLY A 572 5.69 -9.30 -5.80
CA GLY A 572 5.51 -8.05 -6.56
C GLY A 572 6.74 -7.73 -7.44
N LEU A 573 6.57 -6.90 -8.48
CA LEU A 573 7.69 -6.52 -9.36
C LEU A 573 8.84 -5.85 -8.60
N ALA A 574 8.49 -4.95 -7.68
CA ALA A 574 9.46 -4.27 -6.83
C ALA A 574 10.33 -5.27 -6.03
N GLN A 575 9.73 -6.31 -5.47
CA GLN A 575 10.43 -7.36 -4.71
C GLN A 575 11.33 -8.20 -5.60
N LEU A 576 10.80 -8.69 -6.75
CA LEU A 576 11.59 -9.44 -7.73
C LEU A 576 12.79 -8.63 -8.23
N HIS A 577 12.61 -7.32 -8.43
CA HIS A 577 13.68 -6.42 -8.83
C HIS A 577 14.71 -6.18 -7.72
N GLN A 578 14.29 -5.98 -6.47
CA GLN A 578 15.18 -5.87 -5.31
C GLN A 578 16.01 -7.14 -5.11
N LEU A 579 15.37 -8.33 -5.15
CA LEU A 579 16.03 -9.63 -5.05
C LEU A 579 17.05 -9.82 -6.18
N ARG A 580 16.65 -9.59 -7.45
CA ARG A 580 17.58 -9.61 -8.59
C ARG A 580 18.75 -8.63 -8.41
N GLY A 581 18.52 -7.46 -7.82
CA GLY A 581 19.54 -6.45 -7.53
C GLY A 581 20.58 -6.85 -6.46
N ARG A 582 20.41 -8.00 -5.79
CA ARG A 582 21.40 -8.57 -4.85
C ARG A 582 22.53 -9.35 -5.56
N ILE A 583 22.39 -9.68 -6.85
CA ILE A 583 23.45 -10.28 -7.68
C ILE A 583 23.97 -9.30 -8.75
N GLY A 584 25.03 -9.68 -9.46
CA GLY A 584 25.62 -8.86 -10.53
C GLY A 584 26.22 -7.56 -10.03
N ARG A 585 26.91 -7.59 -8.88
CA ARG A 585 27.63 -6.44 -8.30
C ARG A 585 29.14 -6.49 -8.52
N GLY A 586 29.70 -7.67 -8.77
CA GLY A 586 31.05 -7.85 -9.29
C GLY A 586 31.12 -7.68 -10.82
N SER A 587 32.29 -7.98 -11.38
CA SER A 587 32.55 -8.00 -12.83
C SER A 587 32.08 -9.27 -13.55
N GLU A 588 31.67 -10.30 -12.80
CA GLU A 588 31.22 -11.58 -13.35
C GLU A 588 29.78 -11.52 -13.89
N ALA A 589 29.56 -12.18 -15.03
CA ALA A 589 28.23 -12.41 -15.57
C ALA A 589 27.35 -13.13 -14.55
N SER A 590 26.11 -12.65 -14.39
CA SER A 590 25.19 -13.10 -13.35
C SER A 590 23.83 -13.50 -13.93
N THR A 591 23.16 -14.47 -13.29
CA THR A 591 21.93 -15.10 -13.78
C THR A 591 20.85 -15.11 -12.71
N CYS A 592 19.64 -14.69 -13.08
CA CYS A 592 18.44 -14.76 -12.25
C CYS A 592 17.43 -15.76 -12.86
N ILE A 593 17.04 -16.77 -12.09
CA ILE A 593 16.09 -17.81 -12.49
C ILE A 593 14.81 -17.63 -11.68
N LEU A 594 13.72 -17.34 -12.37
CA LEU A 594 12.37 -17.15 -11.82
C LEU A 594 11.57 -18.43 -12.08
N LEU A 595 11.42 -19.27 -11.05
CA LEU A 595 10.60 -20.47 -11.09
C LEU A 595 9.14 -20.12 -10.82
N TYR A 596 8.21 -20.65 -11.60
CA TYR A 596 6.78 -20.40 -11.44
C TYR A 596 5.95 -21.69 -11.50
N HIS A 597 4.81 -21.71 -10.81
CA HIS A 597 3.85 -22.83 -10.87
C HIS A 597 2.80 -22.63 -11.96
N GLU A 598 2.37 -23.71 -12.62
CA GLU A 598 1.31 -23.69 -13.65
C GLU A 598 -0.06 -24.07 -13.07
N PRO A 599 -1.16 -23.42 -13.50
CA PRO A 599 -1.26 -22.37 -14.54
C PRO A 599 -1.01 -20.94 -14.01
N LEU A 600 -0.34 -20.11 -14.82
CA LEU A 600 -0.21 -18.67 -14.55
C LEU A 600 -1.49 -17.89 -14.88
N GLY A 601 -1.95 -17.07 -13.95
CA GLY A 601 -2.92 -16.01 -14.23
C GLY A 601 -2.33 -14.92 -15.15
N GLN A 602 -3.20 -14.19 -15.88
CA GLN A 602 -2.76 -13.18 -16.85
C GLN A 602 -1.86 -12.10 -16.23
N MET A 603 -2.25 -11.56 -15.05
CA MET A 603 -1.43 -10.58 -14.32
C MET A 603 -0.05 -11.13 -13.94
N SER A 604 0.03 -12.34 -13.39
CA SER A 604 1.31 -12.96 -13.02
C SER A 604 2.20 -13.22 -14.24
N LYS A 605 1.61 -13.61 -15.38
CA LYS A 605 2.33 -13.78 -16.65
C LYS A 605 2.91 -12.46 -17.16
N ALA A 606 2.12 -11.38 -17.14
CA ALA A 606 2.60 -10.04 -17.51
C ALA A 606 3.71 -9.56 -16.56
N ARG A 607 3.55 -9.79 -15.25
CA ARG A 607 4.54 -9.50 -14.22
C ARG A 607 5.89 -10.18 -14.49
N LEU A 608 5.88 -11.48 -14.76
CA LEU A 608 7.09 -12.26 -15.05
C LEU A 608 7.72 -11.88 -16.41
N ALA A 609 6.94 -11.40 -17.38
CA ALA A 609 7.46 -10.85 -18.64
C ALA A 609 8.22 -9.53 -18.41
N VAL A 610 7.64 -8.56 -17.70
CA VAL A 610 8.26 -7.26 -17.43
C VAL A 610 9.62 -7.41 -16.74
N ILE A 611 9.71 -8.21 -15.67
CA ILE A 611 10.98 -8.40 -14.95
C ILE A 611 12.03 -9.11 -15.81
N ARG A 612 11.62 -9.95 -16.78
CA ARG A 612 12.52 -10.61 -17.74
C ARG A 612 13.04 -9.64 -18.80
N GLU A 613 12.18 -8.77 -19.32
CA GLU A 613 12.49 -7.89 -20.45
C GLU A 613 13.36 -6.67 -20.08
N THR A 614 13.26 -6.16 -18.85
CA THR A 614 13.97 -4.94 -18.45
C THR A 614 14.77 -5.10 -17.16
N THR A 615 15.93 -4.42 -17.13
CA THR A 615 16.73 -4.22 -15.91
C THR A 615 16.69 -2.77 -15.39
N ASP A 616 15.87 -1.91 -16.00
CA ASP A 616 15.61 -0.54 -15.53
C ASP A 616 14.50 -0.53 -14.48
N GLY A 617 14.88 -0.18 -13.24
CA GLY A 617 13.97 -0.07 -12.12
C GLY A 617 12.88 1.00 -12.28
N PHE A 618 13.10 2.06 -13.06
CA PHE A 618 12.09 3.08 -13.32
C PHE A 618 10.96 2.51 -14.19
N ARG A 619 11.30 1.89 -15.33
CA ARG A 619 10.33 1.18 -16.18
C ARG A 619 9.60 0.08 -15.40
N ILE A 620 10.30 -0.69 -14.56
CA ILE A 620 9.67 -1.74 -13.73
C ILE A 620 8.63 -1.15 -12.77
N ALA A 621 8.92 -0.01 -12.15
CA ALA A 621 7.98 0.62 -11.21
C ALA A 621 6.77 1.26 -11.90
N GLU A 622 6.93 1.77 -13.13
CA GLU A 622 5.81 2.23 -13.96
C GLU A 622 4.91 1.06 -14.40
N GLU A 623 5.48 -0.07 -14.81
CA GLU A 623 4.70 -1.27 -15.15
C GLU A 623 4.07 -1.92 -13.91
N ASP A 624 4.71 -1.89 -12.72
CA ASP A 624 4.09 -2.36 -11.46
C ASP A 624 2.86 -1.53 -11.10
N LEU A 625 2.89 -0.21 -11.33
CA LEU A 625 1.71 0.64 -11.15
C LEU A 625 0.58 0.29 -12.13
N LYS A 626 0.89 0.13 -13.42
CA LYS A 626 -0.11 -0.24 -14.45
C LYS A 626 -0.76 -1.59 -14.14
N LEU A 627 0.07 -2.62 -13.91
CA LEU A 627 -0.40 -4.00 -13.66
C LEU A 627 -1.17 -4.13 -12.34
N ARG A 628 -0.94 -3.27 -11.35
CA ARG A 628 -1.74 -3.22 -10.12
C ARG A 628 -3.07 -2.50 -10.32
N GLY A 629 -3.10 -1.41 -11.10
CA GLY A 629 -4.33 -0.66 -11.42
C GLY A 629 -5.39 -1.50 -12.18
N GLU A 630 -4.95 -2.53 -12.91
CA GLU A 630 -5.85 -3.47 -13.59
C GLU A 630 -6.26 -4.69 -12.73
N GLY A 631 -5.61 -4.93 -11.58
CA GLY A 631 -5.47 -6.30 -11.05
C GLY A 631 -5.69 -6.55 -9.56
N ASP A 632 -5.78 -5.53 -8.69
CA ASP A 632 -5.85 -5.74 -7.24
C ASP A 632 -7.04 -5.05 -6.55
N VAL A 633 -8.23 -5.65 -6.71
CA VAL A 633 -9.49 -5.17 -6.12
C VAL A 633 -9.70 -5.67 -4.67
N LEU A 634 -8.93 -6.67 -4.21
CA LEU A 634 -9.17 -7.37 -2.93
C LEU A 634 -7.91 -7.77 -2.13
N GLY A 635 -6.72 -7.31 -2.51
CA GLY A 635 -5.47 -7.55 -1.79
C GLY A 635 -5.34 -6.79 -0.48
N ILE A 636 -4.86 -7.48 0.56
CA ILE A 636 -4.59 -6.96 1.90
C ILE A 636 -3.67 -5.73 1.82
N ARG A 637 -4.00 -4.67 2.60
CA ARG A 637 -3.25 -3.39 2.76
C ARG A 637 -1.73 -3.53 2.61
N GLN A 638 -1.20 -3.41 1.39
CA GLN A 638 0.25 -3.41 1.14
C GLN A 638 0.84 -2.00 1.26
N SER A 639 2.03 -1.95 1.86
CA SER A 639 2.80 -0.73 2.09
C SER A 639 3.14 0.00 0.78
N GLY A 640 2.54 1.17 0.54
CA GLY A 640 2.85 2.04 -0.60
C GLY A 640 1.89 1.94 -1.80
N LEU A 641 0.74 1.28 -1.64
CA LEU A 641 -0.61 1.78 -2.02
C LEU A 641 -0.98 3.02 -1.15
N PRO A 642 -1.85 4.01 -1.50
CA PRO A 642 -2.75 4.51 -0.47
C PRO A 642 -3.93 3.54 -0.41
N GLY A 643 -4.49 3.34 0.78
CA GLY A 643 -5.85 2.83 0.85
C GLY A 643 -6.83 3.97 0.59
N TYR A 644 -6.94 4.47 -0.64
CA TYR A 644 -8.08 5.33 -0.99
C TYR A 644 -9.35 4.48 -0.86
N ARG A 645 -10.27 4.89 0.00
CA ARG A 645 -11.53 4.20 0.25
C ARG A 645 -12.51 4.43 -0.90
N ILE A 646 -12.38 5.55 -1.60
CA ILE A 646 -13.34 6.04 -2.60
C ILE A 646 -12.66 6.41 -3.93
N ALA A 647 -11.51 7.09 -3.87
CA ALA A 647 -10.82 7.59 -5.05
C ALA A 647 -10.07 6.47 -5.80
N ARG A 648 -10.65 6.02 -6.92
CA ARG A 648 -10.01 5.09 -7.88
C ARG A 648 -9.01 5.83 -8.77
N PRO A 649 -7.68 5.58 -8.70
CA PRO A 649 -6.69 6.30 -9.50
C PRO A 649 -6.92 6.22 -11.02
N GLU A 650 -7.47 5.10 -11.50
CA GLU A 650 -7.71 4.77 -12.90
C GLU A 650 -8.71 5.75 -13.55
N VAL A 651 -9.67 6.22 -12.76
CA VAL A 651 -10.73 7.16 -13.18
C VAL A 651 -10.39 8.60 -12.75
N HIS A 652 -9.90 8.76 -11.52
CA HIS A 652 -9.79 10.08 -10.88
C HIS A 652 -8.40 10.71 -10.97
N ALA A 653 -7.46 10.19 -11.80
CA ALA A 653 -6.11 10.72 -11.95
C ALA A 653 -6.06 12.25 -12.17
N GLN A 654 -7.00 12.80 -12.94
CA GLN A 654 -7.09 14.25 -13.17
C GLN A 654 -7.52 15.03 -11.91
N LEU A 655 -8.38 14.46 -11.07
CA LEU A 655 -8.83 15.07 -9.81
C LEU A 655 -7.70 15.19 -8.79
N ILE A 656 -6.71 14.27 -8.79
CA ILE A 656 -5.54 14.33 -7.89
C ILE A 656 -4.80 15.66 -8.06
N THR A 657 -4.55 16.07 -9.32
CA THR A 657 -3.88 17.34 -9.63
C THR A 657 -4.73 18.54 -9.21
N GLN A 658 -6.04 18.49 -9.47
CA GLN A 658 -6.96 19.57 -9.08
C GLN A 658 -7.09 19.73 -7.55
N ALA A 659 -7.13 18.62 -6.81
CA ALA A 659 -7.18 18.61 -5.35
C ALA A 659 -5.87 19.15 -4.73
N ARG A 660 -4.72 18.86 -5.34
CA ARG A 660 -3.42 19.45 -4.97
C ARG A 660 -3.43 20.97 -5.17
N ASP A 661 -3.90 21.44 -6.31
CA ASP A 661 -3.89 22.85 -6.67
C ASP A 661 -4.90 23.65 -5.81
N GLU A 662 -6.05 23.06 -5.48
CA GLU A 662 -7.00 23.58 -4.47
C GLU A 662 -6.35 23.67 -3.09
N ALA A 663 -5.69 22.61 -2.60
CA ALA A 663 -5.00 22.60 -1.30
C ALA A 663 -3.88 23.67 -1.23
N LEU A 664 -3.11 23.85 -2.30
CA LEU A 664 -2.08 24.89 -2.39
C LEU A 664 -2.69 26.30 -2.38
N ARG A 665 -3.79 26.52 -3.10
CA ARG A 665 -4.49 27.81 -3.11
C ARG A 665 -5.13 28.14 -1.76
N ILE A 666 -5.75 27.16 -1.09
CA ILE A 666 -6.27 27.27 0.29
C ILE A 666 -5.18 27.80 1.24
N LEU A 667 -3.98 27.19 1.25
CA LEU A 667 -2.88 27.65 2.12
C LEU A 667 -2.27 28.99 1.71
N LYS A 668 -2.37 29.38 0.44
CA LYS A 668 -1.90 30.69 -0.03
C LYS A 668 -2.85 31.82 0.37
N GLU A 669 -4.15 31.56 0.31
CA GLU A 669 -5.23 32.52 0.64
C GLU A 669 -5.39 32.70 2.15
N ASP A 670 -5.32 31.62 2.92
CA ASP A 670 -5.37 31.66 4.39
C ASP A 670 -4.25 30.77 5.00
N PRO A 671 -3.00 31.28 5.09
CA PRO A 671 -1.88 30.52 5.65
C PRO A 671 -2.02 30.17 7.13
N LYS A 672 -2.93 30.83 7.85
CA LYS A 672 -3.17 30.62 9.29
C LYS A 672 -4.41 29.79 9.58
N LEU A 673 -5.24 29.54 8.56
CA LEU A 673 -6.51 28.83 8.61
C LEU A 673 -7.36 29.24 9.82
N LYS A 674 -7.89 30.47 9.77
CA LYS A 674 -8.71 31.07 10.84
C LYS A 674 -10.05 31.56 10.32
N GLY A 675 -11.13 31.08 10.92
CA GLY A 675 -12.51 31.44 10.57
C GLY A 675 -13.28 30.30 9.87
N PRO A 676 -14.49 30.58 9.32
CA PRO A 676 -15.45 29.54 8.92
C PRO A 676 -14.92 28.50 7.91
N ARG A 677 -14.09 28.92 6.95
CA ARG A 677 -13.47 28.01 5.97
C ARG A 677 -12.51 27.01 6.65
N SER A 678 -11.81 27.42 7.71
CA SER A 678 -10.95 26.52 8.49
C SER A 678 -11.75 25.47 9.24
N ASP A 679 -12.91 25.83 9.81
CA ASP A 679 -13.77 24.86 10.48
C ASP A 679 -14.39 23.85 9.49
N ALA A 680 -14.67 24.25 8.25
CA ALA A 680 -15.04 23.33 7.17
C ALA A 680 -13.89 22.37 6.79
N LEU A 681 -12.68 22.90 6.61
CA LEU A 681 -11.49 22.10 6.29
C LEU A 681 -11.09 21.16 7.45
N ARG A 682 -11.34 21.55 8.71
CA ARG A 682 -11.23 20.67 9.88
C ARG A 682 -12.25 19.54 9.83
N CYS A 683 -13.48 19.82 9.39
CA CYS A 683 -14.49 18.78 9.22
C CYS A 683 -14.02 17.76 8.17
N LEU A 684 -13.53 18.23 7.01
CA LEU A 684 -12.94 17.38 5.97
C LEU A 684 -11.79 16.51 6.50
N LEU A 685 -10.79 17.11 7.17
CA LEU A 685 -9.63 16.39 7.67
C LEU A 685 -10.00 15.32 8.72
N TYR A 686 -10.96 15.60 9.62
CA TYR A 686 -11.45 14.58 10.55
C TYR A 686 -12.21 13.45 9.83
N LEU A 687 -13.07 13.75 8.86
CA LEU A 687 -13.88 12.75 8.14
C LEU A 687 -13.02 11.70 7.42
N TYR A 688 -11.87 12.10 6.89
CA TYR A 688 -10.93 11.22 6.18
C TYR A 688 -9.68 10.83 6.99
N GLU A 689 -9.76 10.86 8.32
CA GLU A 689 -8.69 10.41 9.25
C GLU A 689 -7.32 11.08 9.00
N ARG A 690 -7.35 12.36 8.66
CA ARG A 690 -6.16 13.22 8.49
C ARG A 690 -5.98 14.18 9.67
N ASP A 691 -6.49 13.82 10.84
CA ASP A 691 -6.45 14.66 12.04
C ASP A 691 -5.06 14.80 12.66
N GLU A 692 -4.10 13.95 12.27
CA GLU A 692 -2.66 14.18 12.55
C GLU A 692 -2.15 15.53 11.99
N ALA A 693 -2.76 16.06 10.91
CA ALA A 693 -2.42 17.37 10.37
C ALA A 693 -3.12 18.55 11.09
N ILE A 694 -4.08 18.29 11.97
CA ILE A 694 -4.90 19.32 12.63
C ILE A 694 -4.14 20.14 13.69
N PRO A 695 -3.21 19.58 14.50
CA PRO A 695 -2.33 20.40 15.34
C PRO A 695 -1.52 21.43 14.54
N LEU A 696 -1.24 21.13 13.27
CA LEU A 696 -0.46 22.00 12.37
C LEU A 696 -1.28 23.21 11.91
N LEU A 697 -2.62 23.09 11.84
CA LEU A 697 -3.54 24.21 11.62
C LEU A 697 -3.46 25.27 12.73
N THR A 698 -3.11 24.87 13.95
CA THR A 698 -3.10 25.74 15.13
C THR A 698 -1.73 26.35 15.45
N ALA A 699 -0.68 25.98 14.72
CA ALA A 699 0.70 26.36 15.01
C ALA A 699 1.21 27.64 14.28
N GLY A 700 0.30 28.59 13.94
CA GLY A 700 0.57 29.82 13.16
C GLY A 700 -0.26 31.06 13.51
#